data_AF-A0A813UHI3-F1
#
_entry.id   AF-A0A813UHI3-F1
#
_cell.length_a   1.000
_cell.length_b   1.000
_cell.length_c   1.000
_cell.angle_alpha   90.00
_cell.angle_beta   90.00
_cell.angle_gamma   90.00
#
_symmetry.space_group_name_H-M   'P 1'
#
loop_
_entity.id
_entity.type
_entity.pdbx_description
1 polymer ?
#
loop_
_entity_poly.entity_id
_entity_poly.type
_entity_poly.pdbx_seq_one_letter_code
_entity_poly.pdbx_strand_id
1 'polypeptide(L)'
;MASSSLLLLSRCRYFLLKQNIHRSFLNQKALLTTSPVIYQKEIFLENEQSSSAQPKRRFRFYIFSTAAGALIGTIYALGHVRKHDGISPEYIVNSDLLDRQAMEKRPVPPPVTKHVTFNRSPLKEFPYKLTLYQYITCPFCCKIRAYLNYNRIPYDVVEVSSVLGREVKWSNYQKVPIVVVENEQIQLNDSNLIMSAIESYFRIPTKTFKDIARLYQPVIEQDKGGNVAFNYPSKYFLTEPLEDSRKDPGKRIQREKSRRDADDESSLFSSKVTASAKSSPRSENRLIKAVSGIVGGGKSNDIDYDRIPNDQFKLERKWRQWVDDKFVHTLAPNIYQSITESINSFKWFSQAGEWEKIFPWYQRFFVIYGGALAMYAFSGKLKRKYNLKPNVRESFYDCANEWCKAVGKKQFLGGVRPNLADISCYGILTSIKGTQAFEDLLNNTDIQPWFERMTQIVEQQEIFSLFCAFFWLLSLLVSSMLWFAVVPLRSELAFAVPFSVIFQEFFRYLFYLVIKRAETALQSVRLQELAEKGMIFDRFAVAYASGYGYGLISGAFAIVNVLSDMAGPGTIGISGHSQDFFLATAFLTLVIILLHTCWGVVMFTSLDKIGIHRFAGPIVVLLAHMLFSCLTLSNRSKTPTYAISLVAGYVLLLVMIFYTFALKGITFNSFRRTLTNHRRTTTSLR
;
A
#
# COMPACT_ATOMS: atom_id res chain seq x y z
N MET A 1 51.90 7.88 -32.45
CA MET A 1 52.08 6.67 -31.61
C MET A 1 51.95 7.02 -30.11
N ALA A 2 50.78 7.46 -29.66
CA ALA A 2 50.57 7.85 -28.25
C ALA A 2 49.17 7.52 -27.72
N SER A 3 48.51 6.50 -28.29
CA SER A 3 47.15 6.09 -27.90
C SER A 3 47.05 4.61 -27.51
N SER A 4 48.12 3.83 -27.71
CA SER A 4 48.15 2.38 -27.40
C SER A 4 48.79 2.06 -26.04
N SER A 5 49.47 3.02 -25.41
CA SER A 5 50.21 2.81 -24.15
C SER A 5 49.36 3.00 -22.88
N LEU A 6 48.23 3.72 -22.96
CA LEU A 6 47.35 3.98 -21.81
C LEU A 6 46.37 2.83 -21.51
N LEU A 7 46.05 1.99 -22.50
CA LEU A 7 45.16 0.83 -22.32
C LEU A 7 45.85 -0.37 -21.67
N LEU A 8 47.17 -0.53 -21.82
CA LEU A 8 47.94 -1.56 -21.12
C LEU A 8 48.17 -1.22 -19.63
N LEU A 9 48.38 0.06 -19.29
CA LEU A 9 48.57 0.49 -17.90
C LEU A 9 47.28 0.38 -17.05
N SER A 10 46.11 0.52 -17.68
CA SER A 10 44.81 0.32 -17.04
C SER A 10 44.54 -1.16 -16.70
N ARG A 11 44.91 -2.10 -17.60
CA ARG A 11 44.72 -3.54 -17.36
C ARG A 11 45.71 -4.13 -16.34
N CYS A 12 46.94 -3.64 -16.27
CA CYS A 12 47.91 -4.07 -15.24
C CYS A 12 47.55 -3.59 -13.82
N ARG A 13 46.98 -2.38 -13.68
CA ARG A 13 46.51 -1.88 -12.36
C ARG A 13 45.30 -2.66 -11.82
N TYR A 14 44.40 -3.12 -12.70
CA TYR A 14 43.24 -3.91 -12.29
C TYR A 14 43.63 -5.33 -11.83
N PHE A 15 44.66 -5.93 -12.44
CA PHE A 15 45.15 -7.26 -12.07
C PHE A 15 45.93 -7.26 -10.74
N LEU A 16 46.74 -6.23 -10.50
CA LEU A 16 47.47 -6.05 -9.23
C LEU A 16 46.55 -5.70 -8.04
N LEU A 17 45.42 -5.00 -8.28
CA LEU A 17 44.43 -4.73 -7.23
C LEU A 17 43.70 -6.01 -6.79
N LYS A 18 43.40 -6.92 -7.72
CA LYS A 18 42.66 -8.16 -7.45
C LYS A 18 43.51 -9.18 -6.67
N GLN A 19 44.83 -9.19 -6.87
CA GLN A 19 45.76 -10.07 -6.17
C GLN A 19 46.04 -9.63 -4.72
N ASN A 20 46.07 -8.31 -4.45
CA ASN A 20 46.26 -7.76 -3.11
C ASN A 20 45.02 -7.89 -2.22
N ILE A 21 43.81 -7.81 -2.78
CA ILE A 21 42.56 -8.01 -2.04
C ILE A 21 42.41 -9.48 -1.61
N HIS A 22 42.89 -10.44 -2.40
CA HIS A 22 42.84 -11.87 -2.05
C HIS A 22 43.85 -12.26 -0.95
N ARG A 23 45.05 -11.65 -0.93
CA ARG A 23 46.05 -11.84 0.15
C ARG A 23 45.62 -11.21 1.48
N SER A 24 44.93 -10.08 1.46
CA SER A 24 44.41 -9.44 2.69
C SER A 24 43.29 -10.26 3.35
N PHE A 25 42.45 -10.93 2.56
CA PHE A 25 41.37 -11.81 3.08
C PHE A 25 41.89 -13.13 3.66
N LEU A 26 43.01 -13.66 3.15
CA LEU A 26 43.63 -14.89 3.67
C LEU A 26 44.38 -14.63 5.00
N ASN A 27 45.01 -13.47 5.17
CA ASN A 27 45.67 -13.11 6.43
C ASN A 27 44.68 -12.78 7.56
N GLN A 28 43.47 -12.30 7.26
CA GLN A 28 42.43 -12.08 8.27
C GLN A 28 41.81 -13.39 8.81
N LYS A 29 41.83 -14.47 8.02
CA LYS A 29 41.39 -15.81 8.47
C LYS A 29 42.43 -16.53 9.35
N ALA A 30 43.71 -16.19 9.22
CA ALA A 30 44.80 -16.80 10.00
C ALA A 30 44.98 -16.17 11.40
N LEU A 31 44.43 -14.96 11.64
CA LEU A 31 44.57 -14.21 12.90
C LEU A 31 43.41 -14.42 13.89
N LEU A 32 42.36 -15.16 13.51
CA LEU A 32 41.23 -15.52 14.38
C LEU A 32 41.35 -16.94 14.98
N THR A 33 42.48 -17.62 14.76
CA THR A 33 42.74 -18.97 15.27
C THR A 33 43.96 -19.00 16.18
N THR A 34 44.02 -18.16 17.20
CA THR A 34 45.01 -18.27 18.28
C THR A 34 44.48 -17.71 19.62
N SER A 35 43.73 -18.54 20.36
CA SER A 35 43.92 -18.81 21.82
C SER A 35 42.63 -19.32 22.49
N PRO A 36 42.77 -20.11 23.57
CA PRO A 36 41.87 -21.23 23.85
C PRO A 36 40.92 -20.95 25.03
N VAL A 37 39.66 -21.38 24.92
CA VAL A 37 38.88 -21.78 26.10
C VAL A 37 38.14 -23.07 25.78
N ILE A 38 38.56 -24.07 26.54
CA ILE A 38 38.16 -25.46 26.59
C ILE A 38 36.80 -25.54 27.29
N TYR A 39 35.81 -26.22 26.70
CA TYR A 39 35.22 -27.45 27.27
C TYR A 39 33.94 -27.88 26.52
N GLN A 40 33.89 -29.21 26.30
CA GLN A 40 32.70 -30.05 26.25
C GLN A 40 31.98 -30.25 24.90
N LYS A 41 32.64 -31.00 23.99
CA LYS A 41 31.92 -31.97 23.13
C LYS A 41 32.84 -33.08 22.58
N GLU A 42 33.36 -33.92 23.47
CA GLU A 42 33.92 -35.24 23.12
C GLU A 42 33.26 -36.29 24.00
N ILE A 43 32.16 -36.87 23.54
CA ILE A 43 31.74 -38.23 23.88
C ILE A 43 31.05 -38.76 22.62
N PHE A 44 31.59 -39.88 22.09
CA PHE A 44 31.07 -40.73 21.02
C PHE A 44 31.38 -40.34 19.56
N LEU A 45 32.66 -40.43 19.21
CA LEU A 45 33.09 -41.09 17.97
C LEU A 45 33.85 -42.36 18.35
N GLU A 46 33.13 -43.47 18.45
CA GLU A 46 33.72 -44.80 18.21
C GLU A 46 32.61 -45.72 17.72
N ASN A 47 32.44 -45.76 16.40
CA ASN A 47 32.07 -46.92 15.60
C ASN A 47 31.79 -46.45 14.17
N GLU A 48 32.85 -46.01 13.50
CA GLU A 48 32.87 -45.97 12.03
C GLU A 48 33.62 -47.21 11.54
N GLN A 49 32.88 -48.31 11.37
CA GLN A 49 33.26 -49.40 10.47
C GLN A 49 32.00 -50.09 9.95
N SER A 50 31.46 -49.58 8.85
CA SER A 50 31.06 -50.36 7.66
C SER A 50 30.06 -49.60 6.77
N SER A 51 30.15 -49.89 5.47
CA SER A 51 29.19 -49.55 4.41
C SER A 51 29.31 -48.17 3.74
N SER A 52 30.33 -48.07 2.90
CA SER A 52 30.37 -47.21 1.72
C SER A 52 29.36 -47.67 0.65
N ALA A 53 28.27 -46.93 0.41
CA ALA A 53 27.52 -46.99 -0.87
C ALA A 53 26.52 -45.82 -1.11
N GLN A 54 26.91 -44.91 -2.02
CA GLN A 54 26.10 -44.11 -2.96
C GLN A 54 25.01 -43.11 -2.47
N PRO A 55 25.30 -41.78 -2.48
CA PRO A 55 24.29 -40.73 -2.27
C PRO A 55 23.41 -40.43 -3.50
N LYS A 56 23.79 -40.86 -4.71
CA LYS A 56 23.13 -40.43 -5.97
C LYS A 56 21.80 -41.15 -6.27
N ARG A 57 21.55 -42.35 -5.72
CA ARG A 57 20.36 -43.16 -6.03
C ARG A 57 19.12 -42.77 -5.20
N ARG A 58 19.31 -42.35 -3.93
CA ARG A 58 18.22 -41.88 -3.06
C ARG A 58 17.66 -40.53 -3.51
N PHE A 59 18.51 -39.60 -3.96
CA PHE A 59 18.08 -38.29 -4.46
C PHE A 59 17.20 -38.39 -5.72
N ARG A 60 17.55 -39.31 -6.64
CA ARG A 60 16.72 -39.61 -7.82
C ARG A 60 15.37 -40.20 -7.44
N PHE A 61 15.31 -41.07 -6.43
CA PHE A 61 14.06 -41.66 -5.94
C PHE A 61 13.13 -40.62 -5.31
N TYR A 62 13.66 -39.69 -4.51
CA TYR A 62 12.88 -38.59 -3.94
C TYR A 62 12.34 -37.65 -5.02
N ILE A 63 13.15 -37.24 -6.00
CA ILE A 63 12.68 -36.43 -7.13
C ILE A 63 11.58 -37.17 -7.91
N PHE A 64 11.77 -38.47 -8.20
CA PHE A 64 10.77 -39.25 -8.94
C PHE A 64 9.46 -39.41 -8.15
N SER A 65 9.54 -39.65 -6.83
CA SER A 65 8.36 -39.78 -5.96
C SER A 65 7.59 -38.47 -5.82
N THR A 66 8.28 -37.33 -5.69
CA THR A 66 7.64 -36.00 -5.62
C THR A 66 7.02 -35.58 -6.96
N ALA A 67 7.69 -35.89 -8.09
CA ALA A 67 7.14 -35.64 -9.41
C ALA A 67 5.91 -36.52 -9.72
N ALA A 68 5.95 -37.80 -9.35
CA ALA A 68 4.81 -38.71 -9.50
C ALA A 68 3.64 -38.31 -8.59
N GLY A 69 3.91 -37.91 -7.34
CA GLY A 69 2.90 -37.40 -6.42
C GLY A 69 2.25 -36.11 -6.91
N ALA A 70 3.03 -35.18 -7.48
CA ALA A 70 2.50 -33.96 -8.09
C ALA A 70 1.65 -34.27 -9.32
N LEU A 71 2.04 -35.23 -10.16
CA LEU A 71 1.27 -35.64 -11.35
C LEU A 71 -0.07 -36.28 -10.94
N ILE A 72 -0.04 -37.22 -9.99
CA ILE A 72 -1.24 -37.90 -9.48
C ILE A 72 -2.17 -36.89 -8.80
N GLY A 73 -1.63 -35.98 -7.99
CA GLY A 73 -2.39 -34.90 -7.36
C GLY A 73 -3.03 -33.95 -8.37
N THR A 74 -2.34 -33.64 -9.46
CA THR A 74 -2.87 -32.79 -10.55
C THR A 74 -4.00 -33.50 -11.30
N ILE A 75 -3.85 -34.80 -11.60
CA ILE A 75 -4.89 -35.61 -12.26
C ILE A 75 -6.10 -35.79 -11.35
N TYR A 76 -5.89 -36.06 -10.06
CA TYR A 76 -6.96 -36.16 -9.06
C TYR A 76 -7.72 -34.85 -8.90
N ALA A 77 -7.02 -33.71 -8.80
CA ALA A 77 -7.65 -32.39 -8.76
C ALA A 77 -8.45 -32.09 -10.04
N LEU A 78 -7.92 -32.44 -11.21
CA LEU A 78 -8.63 -32.30 -12.49
C LEU A 78 -9.86 -33.21 -12.61
N GLY A 79 -9.83 -34.39 -11.97
CA GLY A 79 -10.93 -35.35 -11.91
C GLY A 79 -12.03 -34.97 -10.90
N HIS A 80 -11.66 -34.47 -9.73
CA HIS A 80 -12.60 -34.09 -8.67
C HIS A 80 -13.38 -32.81 -9.01
N VAL A 81 -12.78 -31.90 -9.80
CA VAL A 81 -13.46 -30.72 -10.35
C VAL A 81 -14.51 -31.08 -11.40
N ARG A 82 -14.49 -32.31 -11.94
CA ARG A 82 -15.41 -32.77 -13.00
C ARG A 82 -16.83 -33.10 -12.47
N LYS A 83 -17.08 -33.03 -11.16
CA LYS A 83 -18.29 -33.58 -10.52
C LYS A 83 -19.31 -32.54 -10.01
N HIS A 84 -19.09 -31.24 -10.19
CA HIS A 84 -19.99 -30.18 -9.70
C HIS A 84 -20.43 -29.20 -10.81
N ASP A 85 -21.06 -29.71 -11.87
CA ASP A 85 -21.82 -28.88 -12.80
C ASP A 85 -23.31 -29.29 -12.72
N GLY A 86 -24.12 -28.43 -12.11
CA GLY A 86 -25.57 -28.38 -12.30
C GLY A 86 -26.45 -29.07 -11.24
N ILE A 87 -26.53 -28.55 -10.02
CA ILE A 87 -27.60 -28.91 -9.06
C ILE A 87 -27.97 -27.69 -8.20
N SER A 88 -29.27 -27.46 -8.05
CA SER A 88 -29.87 -26.34 -7.29
C SER A 88 -29.72 -26.52 -5.77
N PRO A 89 -29.29 -25.49 -5.01
CA PRO A 89 -29.00 -25.60 -3.57
C PRO A 89 -30.27 -25.56 -2.70
N GLU A 90 -30.15 -26.09 -1.48
CA GLU A 90 -31.16 -26.04 -0.41
C GLU A 90 -30.71 -24.98 0.62
N TYR A 91 -31.64 -24.12 1.06
CA TYR A 91 -31.33 -22.92 1.85
C TYR A 91 -31.45 -23.20 3.35
N ILE A 92 -30.38 -23.00 4.12
CA ILE A 92 -30.40 -23.09 5.60
C ILE A 92 -29.96 -21.74 6.17
N VAL A 93 -30.89 -21.03 6.81
CA VAL A 93 -30.57 -19.77 7.51
C VAL A 93 -29.98 -20.12 8.87
N ASN A 94 -28.64 -20.13 8.98
CA ASN A 94 -27.95 -20.20 10.26
C ASN A 94 -27.42 -18.80 10.64
N SER A 95 -27.67 -18.39 11.89
CA SER A 95 -27.95 -17.00 12.26
C SER A 95 -26.81 -16.22 12.95
N ASP A 96 -25.57 -16.72 13.02
CA ASP A 96 -24.51 -15.99 13.74
C ASP A 96 -23.31 -15.63 12.86
N LEU A 97 -23.29 -14.39 12.37
CA LEU A 97 -22.10 -13.66 11.87
C LEU A 97 -20.96 -13.60 12.90
N LEU A 98 -21.32 -13.71 14.18
CA LEU A 98 -20.39 -13.76 15.28
C LEU A 98 -20.06 -15.23 15.50
N ASP A 99 -19.20 -15.78 14.66
CA ASP A 99 -18.62 -17.09 14.87
C ASP A 99 -17.66 -17.04 16.07
N ARG A 100 -18.24 -16.80 17.26
CA ARG A 100 -17.52 -16.59 18.53
C ARG A 100 -16.64 -17.79 18.82
N GLN A 101 -17.12 -18.98 18.49
CA GLN A 101 -16.38 -20.23 18.65
C GLN A 101 -15.16 -20.34 17.72
N ALA A 102 -15.22 -19.82 16.49
CA ALA A 102 -14.05 -19.73 15.62
C ALA A 102 -13.07 -18.65 16.11
N MET A 103 -13.58 -17.51 16.54
CA MET A 103 -12.77 -16.41 17.08
C MET A 103 -12.03 -16.79 18.37
N GLU A 104 -12.61 -17.62 19.22
CA GLU A 104 -11.96 -18.19 20.42
C GLU A 104 -10.76 -19.09 20.10
N LYS A 105 -10.77 -19.75 18.93
CA LYS A 105 -9.69 -20.65 18.49
C LYS A 105 -8.54 -19.91 17.80
N ARG A 106 -8.67 -18.60 17.59
CA ARG A 106 -7.70 -17.78 16.88
C ARG A 106 -6.43 -17.58 17.72
N PRO A 107 -5.22 -17.70 17.15
CA PRO A 107 -3.99 -17.39 17.85
C PRO A 107 -3.91 -15.90 18.19
N VAL A 108 -3.65 -15.58 19.47
CA VAL A 108 -3.46 -14.22 20.00
C VAL A 108 -2.08 -14.15 20.69
N PRO A 109 -1.15 -13.27 20.26
CA PRO A 109 -1.29 -12.29 19.19
C PRO A 109 -1.27 -12.93 17.78
N PRO A 110 -1.92 -12.32 16.77
CA PRO A 110 -1.85 -12.80 15.41
C PRO A 110 -0.41 -12.70 14.87
N PRO A 111 0.03 -13.61 13.97
CA PRO A 111 1.36 -13.59 13.38
C PRO A 111 1.47 -12.48 12.31
N VAL A 112 1.50 -11.22 12.75
CA VAL A 112 1.53 -10.05 11.86
C VAL A 112 2.82 -10.04 11.03
N THR A 113 2.66 -9.99 9.72
CA THR A 113 3.76 -9.90 8.75
C THR A 113 4.15 -8.45 8.48
N LYS A 114 3.15 -7.54 8.43
CA LYS A 114 3.37 -6.11 8.15
C LYS A 114 2.38 -5.23 8.90
N HIS A 115 2.87 -4.15 9.51
CA HIS A 115 2.04 -3.08 10.06
C HIS A 115 1.92 -1.96 9.02
N VAL A 116 0.71 -1.61 8.60
CA VAL A 116 0.45 -0.51 7.67
C VAL A 116 -0.05 0.69 8.46
N THR A 117 0.76 1.74 8.47
CA THR A 117 0.45 3.02 9.13
C THR A 117 0.54 4.16 8.13
N PHE A 118 -0.17 5.26 8.42
CA PHE A 118 -0.25 6.42 7.54
C PHE A 118 0.25 7.66 8.28
N ASN A 119 1.13 8.42 7.65
CA ASN A 119 1.67 9.67 8.22
C ASN A 119 0.66 10.83 8.24
N ARG A 120 -0.54 10.66 7.66
CA ARG A 120 -1.60 11.67 7.65
C ARG A 120 -2.80 11.19 8.44
N SER A 121 -3.54 12.16 8.97
CA SER A 121 -4.85 11.92 9.58
C SER A 121 -5.75 11.14 8.61
N PRO A 122 -6.54 10.18 9.14
CA PRO A 122 -7.45 9.40 8.34
C PRO A 122 -8.47 10.32 7.66
N LEU A 123 -8.95 9.94 6.47
CA LEU A 123 -10.00 10.72 5.80
C LEU A 123 -11.31 10.71 6.61
N LYS A 124 -11.53 9.62 7.35
CA LYS A 124 -12.67 9.38 8.21
C LYS A 124 -12.17 8.62 9.45
N GLU A 125 -12.51 9.08 10.65
CA GLU A 125 -12.07 8.42 11.88
C GLU A 125 -12.67 7.01 12.00
N PHE A 126 -11.81 6.01 12.09
CA PHE A 126 -12.19 4.63 12.34
C PHE A 126 -11.46 4.15 13.61
N PRO A 127 -12.14 4.08 14.77
CA PRO A 127 -11.49 3.89 16.07
C PRO A 127 -11.12 2.43 16.38
N TYR A 128 -11.20 1.53 15.40
CA TYR A 128 -10.97 0.10 15.60
C TYR A 128 -9.68 -0.36 14.92
N LYS A 129 -8.93 -1.22 15.60
CA LYS A 129 -7.76 -1.89 15.05
C LYS A 129 -8.20 -3.01 14.10
N LEU A 130 -7.67 -2.99 12.88
CA LEU A 130 -7.96 -3.96 11.83
C LEU A 130 -6.79 -4.91 11.60
N THR A 131 -7.08 -6.20 11.42
CA THR A 131 -6.13 -7.20 10.94
C THR A 131 -6.65 -7.86 9.67
N LEU A 132 -5.92 -7.72 8.58
CA LEU A 132 -6.22 -8.27 7.25
C LEU A 132 -5.43 -9.55 7.00
N TYR A 133 -6.15 -10.66 6.86
CA TYR A 133 -5.62 -11.93 6.35
C TYR A 133 -5.77 -11.94 4.82
N GLN A 134 -4.67 -12.07 4.11
CA GLN A 134 -4.67 -11.92 2.66
C GLN A 134 -3.69 -12.85 1.93
N TYR A 135 -3.89 -12.92 0.62
CA TYR A 135 -2.82 -13.18 -0.34
C TYR A 135 -2.48 -11.87 -1.05
N ILE A 136 -1.20 -11.49 -1.07
CA ILE A 136 -0.79 -10.19 -1.60
C ILE A 136 -1.20 -9.95 -3.06
N THR A 137 -1.21 -10.99 -3.89
CA THR A 137 -1.50 -10.92 -5.33
C THR A 137 -2.92 -11.32 -5.66
N CYS A 138 -3.78 -11.55 -4.66
CA CYS A 138 -5.18 -11.85 -4.88
C CYS A 138 -5.96 -10.56 -5.19
N PRO A 139 -6.78 -10.52 -6.26
CA PRO A 139 -7.55 -9.33 -6.63
C PRO A 139 -8.49 -8.85 -5.52
N PHE A 140 -9.12 -9.77 -4.80
CA PHE A 140 -10.02 -9.45 -3.70
C PHE A 140 -9.28 -8.83 -2.50
N CYS A 141 -8.03 -9.24 -2.26
CA CYS A 141 -7.20 -8.67 -1.19
C CYS A 141 -6.64 -7.30 -1.60
N CYS A 142 -6.17 -7.16 -2.84
CA CYS A 142 -5.76 -5.87 -3.41
C CYS A 142 -6.88 -4.84 -3.36
N LYS A 143 -8.14 -5.25 -3.59
CA LYS A 143 -9.33 -4.41 -3.41
C LYS A 143 -9.47 -3.86 -1.99
N ILE A 144 -9.32 -4.70 -0.97
CA ILE A 144 -9.36 -4.24 0.43
C ILE A 144 -8.18 -3.33 0.76
N ARG A 145 -6.97 -3.68 0.34
CA ARG A 145 -5.79 -2.81 0.53
C ARG A 145 -5.98 -1.45 -0.13
N ALA A 146 -6.49 -1.40 -1.36
CA ALA A 146 -6.80 -0.16 -2.05
C ALA A 146 -7.81 0.69 -1.27
N TYR A 147 -8.86 0.06 -0.72
CA TYR A 147 -9.86 0.75 0.10
C TYR A 147 -9.29 1.30 1.42
N LEU A 148 -8.53 0.48 2.16
CA LEU A 148 -7.92 0.88 3.43
C LEU A 148 -6.85 1.98 3.21
N ASN A 149 -6.04 1.84 2.16
CA ASN A 149 -5.02 2.82 1.79
C ASN A 149 -5.63 4.15 1.35
N TYR A 150 -6.70 4.11 0.55
CA TYR A 150 -7.43 5.32 0.15
C TYR A 150 -7.99 6.08 1.36
N ASN A 151 -8.65 5.37 2.28
CA ASN A 151 -9.22 5.98 3.49
C ASN A 151 -8.19 6.27 4.58
N ARG A 152 -6.95 5.79 4.43
CA ARG A 152 -5.84 5.90 5.38
C ARG A 152 -6.17 5.29 6.74
N ILE A 153 -6.85 4.16 6.73
CA ILE A 153 -7.21 3.40 7.94
C ILE A 153 -6.03 2.48 8.25
N PRO A 154 -5.35 2.60 9.41
CA PRO A 154 -4.23 1.73 9.75
C PRO A 154 -4.70 0.28 9.94
N TYR A 155 -3.89 -0.69 9.49
CA TYR A 155 -4.21 -2.12 9.60
C TYR A 155 -2.95 -2.98 9.68
N ASP A 156 -3.08 -4.11 10.37
CA ASP A 156 -2.09 -5.17 10.41
C ASP A 156 -2.36 -6.16 9.28
N VAL A 157 -1.31 -6.72 8.69
CA VAL A 157 -1.40 -7.70 7.60
C VAL A 157 -0.85 -9.03 8.09
N VAL A 158 -1.63 -10.09 7.91
CA VAL A 158 -1.21 -11.49 8.06
C VAL A 158 -1.21 -12.12 6.68
N GLU A 159 -0.03 -12.46 6.17
CA GLU A 159 0.09 -13.14 4.88
C GLU A 159 -0.24 -14.62 5.07
N VAL A 160 -1.25 -15.10 4.34
CA VAL A 160 -1.70 -16.49 4.42
C VAL A 160 -0.90 -17.34 3.44
N SER A 161 -0.44 -18.52 3.86
CA SER A 161 0.22 -19.44 2.94
C SER A 161 -0.80 -20.02 1.95
N SER A 162 -0.63 -19.76 0.65
CA SER A 162 -1.51 -20.30 -0.40
C SER A 162 -1.49 -21.84 -0.52
N VAL A 163 -0.51 -22.50 0.10
CA VAL A 163 -0.37 -23.96 0.08
C VAL A 163 -0.92 -24.59 1.36
N LEU A 164 -0.55 -24.06 2.53
CA LEU A 164 -0.86 -24.70 3.81
C LEU A 164 -2.06 -24.07 4.54
N GLY A 165 -2.39 -22.80 4.25
CA GLY A 165 -3.52 -22.06 4.80
C GLY A 165 -3.63 -22.08 6.32
N ARG A 166 -2.52 -22.28 7.06
CA ARG A 166 -2.54 -22.52 8.51
C ARG A 166 -3.09 -21.32 9.28
N GLU A 167 -2.86 -20.13 8.74
CA GLU A 167 -3.17 -18.85 9.34
C GLU A 167 -4.68 -18.57 9.38
N VAL A 168 -5.50 -19.29 8.60
CA VAL A 168 -6.97 -19.15 8.53
C VAL A 168 -7.74 -20.40 8.99
N LYS A 169 -7.05 -21.45 9.48
CA LYS A 169 -7.68 -22.70 9.93
C LYS A 169 -8.63 -22.53 11.13
N TRP A 170 -8.49 -21.45 11.89
CA TRP A 170 -9.37 -21.14 13.01
C TRP A 170 -10.76 -20.66 12.58
N SER A 171 -10.90 -20.13 11.36
CA SER A 171 -12.15 -19.56 10.82
C SER A 171 -12.98 -20.62 10.07
N ASN A 172 -14.31 -20.62 10.20
CA ASN A 172 -15.16 -21.47 9.35
C ASN A 172 -15.19 -21.00 7.89
N TYR A 173 -14.80 -19.75 7.64
CA TYR A 173 -14.59 -19.20 6.30
C TYR A 173 -13.14 -19.43 5.86
N GLN A 174 -12.92 -20.36 4.93
CA GLN A 174 -11.60 -20.79 4.44
C GLN A 174 -11.15 -20.05 3.16
N LYS A 175 -11.61 -18.80 2.98
CA LYS A 175 -11.26 -17.95 1.83
C LYS A 175 -10.68 -16.62 2.34
N VAL A 176 -9.89 -15.95 1.50
CA VAL A 176 -9.37 -14.60 1.77
C VAL A 176 -9.96 -13.58 0.77
N PRO A 177 -10.07 -12.28 1.13
CA PRO A 177 -9.64 -11.66 2.38
C PRO A 177 -10.56 -11.95 3.57
N ILE A 178 -9.97 -11.98 4.77
CA ILE A 178 -10.69 -11.92 6.05
C ILE A 178 -10.18 -10.69 6.79
N VAL A 179 -11.09 -9.85 7.29
CA VAL A 179 -10.72 -8.71 8.13
C VAL A 179 -11.28 -8.92 9.52
N VAL A 180 -10.40 -8.86 10.52
CA VAL A 180 -10.78 -8.92 11.91
C VAL A 180 -10.72 -7.53 12.52
N VAL A 181 -11.81 -7.13 13.17
CA VAL A 181 -11.90 -5.93 14.00
C VAL A 181 -11.54 -6.31 15.43
N GLU A 182 -10.29 -6.06 15.83
CA GLU A 182 -9.70 -6.62 17.05
C GLU A 182 -10.44 -6.16 18.32
N ASN A 183 -10.82 -4.88 18.38
CA ASN A 183 -11.45 -4.33 19.58
C ASN A 183 -12.86 -4.92 19.85
N GLU A 184 -13.55 -5.37 18.80
CA GLU A 184 -14.90 -5.95 18.93
C GLU A 184 -14.92 -7.47 18.70
N GLN A 185 -13.78 -8.07 18.36
CA GLN A 185 -13.63 -9.49 18.01
C GLN A 185 -14.61 -9.92 16.90
N ILE A 186 -14.75 -9.07 15.87
CA ILE A 186 -15.66 -9.31 14.74
C ILE A 186 -14.85 -9.73 13.52
N GLN A 187 -15.26 -10.84 12.91
CA GLN A 187 -14.75 -11.29 11.62
C GLN A 187 -15.66 -10.80 10.49
N LEU A 188 -15.06 -10.11 9.52
CA LEU A 188 -15.71 -9.71 8.28
C LEU A 188 -15.16 -10.55 7.13
N ASN A 189 -16.08 -11.09 6.34
CA ASN A 189 -15.82 -11.99 5.21
C ASN A 189 -16.38 -11.36 3.93
N ASP A 190 -15.87 -11.76 2.77
CA ASP A 190 -16.17 -11.15 1.46
C ASP A 190 -15.65 -9.71 1.31
N SER A 191 -14.93 -9.48 0.21
CA SER A 191 -14.28 -8.20 -0.04
C SER A 191 -15.22 -7.01 -0.23
N ASN A 192 -16.42 -7.20 -0.79
CA ASN A 192 -17.39 -6.10 -0.91
C ASN A 192 -18.11 -5.83 0.39
N LEU A 193 -18.43 -6.89 1.15
CA LEU A 193 -19.04 -6.74 2.47
C LEU A 193 -18.13 -5.94 3.39
N ILE A 194 -16.83 -6.28 3.46
CA ILE A 194 -15.85 -5.55 4.27
C ILE A 194 -15.89 -4.05 3.94
N MET A 195 -15.82 -3.69 2.66
CA MET A 195 -15.89 -2.30 2.21
C MET A 195 -17.24 -1.65 2.57
N SER A 196 -18.35 -2.35 2.35
CA SER A 196 -19.70 -1.83 2.61
C SER A 196 -20.00 -1.64 4.09
N ALA A 197 -19.51 -2.53 4.96
CA ALA A 197 -19.68 -2.44 6.39
C ALA A 197 -18.90 -1.25 6.97
N ILE A 198 -17.63 -1.08 6.57
CA ILE A 198 -16.81 0.06 7.00
C ILE A 198 -17.38 1.37 6.45
N GLU A 199 -17.80 1.40 5.17
CA GLU A 199 -18.38 2.60 4.58
C GLU A 199 -19.74 2.96 5.19
N SER A 200 -20.54 1.98 5.60
CA SER A 200 -21.82 2.21 6.29
C SER A 200 -21.64 2.73 7.69
N TYR A 201 -20.60 2.26 8.41
CA TYR A 201 -20.24 2.81 9.70
C TYR A 201 -19.90 4.30 9.60
N PHE A 202 -19.15 4.71 8.56
CA PHE A 202 -18.86 6.12 8.33
C PHE A 202 -20.09 6.99 8.03
N ARG A 203 -21.18 6.39 7.55
CA ARG A 203 -22.44 7.10 7.26
C ARG A 203 -23.34 7.19 8.48
N ILE A 204 -23.25 6.24 9.40
CA ILE A 204 -24.07 6.16 10.61
C ILE A 204 -23.16 6.02 11.84
N PRO A 205 -22.39 7.06 12.19
CA PRO A 205 -21.45 6.99 13.31
C PRO A 205 -22.13 6.89 14.68
N THR A 206 -23.46 7.03 14.74
CA THR A 206 -24.25 6.87 15.97
C THR A 206 -24.43 5.41 16.39
N LYS A 207 -24.10 4.44 15.54
CA LYS A 207 -24.19 3.01 15.83
C LYS A 207 -22.80 2.41 16.07
N THR A 208 -22.73 1.41 16.96
CA THR A 208 -21.50 0.62 17.13
C THR A 208 -21.17 -0.13 15.84
N PHE A 209 -19.88 -0.43 15.61
CA PHE A 209 -19.51 -1.17 14.41
C PHE A 209 -20.15 -2.56 14.38
N LYS A 210 -20.31 -3.19 15.55
CA LYS A 210 -21.07 -4.41 15.76
C LYS A 210 -22.51 -4.36 15.23
N ASP A 211 -23.23 -3.26 15.47
CA ASP A 211 -24.60 -3.10 14.99
C ASP A 211 -24.67 -2.94 13.46
N ILE A 212 -23.66 -2.31 12.86
CA ILE A 212 -23.54 -2.22 11.40
C ILE A 212 -23.18 -3.58 10.81
N ALA A 213 -22.23 -4.31 11.40
CA ALA A 213 -21.82 -5.63 10.93
C ALA A 213 -22.99 -6.61 10.88
N ARG A 214 -23.91 -6.55 11.86
CA ARG A 214 -25.14 -7.36 11.89
C ARG A 214 -26.09 -7.15 10.71
N LEU A 215 -25.95 -6.06 9.95
CA LEU A 215 -26.78 -5.81 8.76
C LEU A 215 -26.31 -6.59 7.53
N TYR A 216 -25.11 -7.17 7.58
CA TYR A 216 -24.45 -7.84 6.46
C TYR A 216 -24.38 -9.36 6.62
N GLN A 217 -25.43 -9.97 7.17
CA GLN A 217 -25.42 -11.41 7.50
C GLN A 217 -25.27 -12.32 6.27
N PRO A 218 -24.45 -13.39 6.39
CA PRO A 218 -24.42 -14.42 5.38
C PRO A 218 -25.75 -15.17 5.35
N VAL A 219 -26.20 -15.48 4.15
CA VAL A 219 -27.12 -16.57 3.87
C VAL A 219 -26.27 -17.79 3.58
N ILE A 220 -26.48 -18.87 4.35
CA ILE A 220 -25.73 -20.11 4.17
C ILE A 220 -26.52 -21.00 3.20
N GLU A 221 -25.88 -21.34 2.09
CA GLU A 221 -26.42 -22.25 1.08
C GLU A 221 -25.70 -23.58 1.23
N GLN A 222 -26.43 -24.68 1.40
CA GLN A 222 -25.84 -26.01 1.46
C GLN A 222 -26.14 -26.73 0.14
N ASP A 223 -25.09 -27.16 -0.55
CA ASP A 223 -25.22 -28.06 -1.69
C ASP A 223 -25.62 -29.45 -1.19
N LYS A 224 -26.34 -30.22 -2.01
CA LYS A 224 -26.75 -31.60 -1.71
C LYS A 224 -25.56 -32.54 -1.49
N GLY A 225 -24.36 -32.15 -1.94
CA GLY A 225 -23.09 -32.81 -1.64
C GLY A 225 -22.51 -32.49 -0.24
N GLY A 226 -23.21 -31.72 0.58
CA GLY A 226 -22.76 -31.31 1.92
C GLY A 226 -21.83 -30.10 1.95
N ASN A 227 -21.49 -29.50 0.79
CA ASN A 227 -20.64 -28.32 0.72
C ASN A 227 -21.42 -27.06 1.14
N VAL A 228 -20.82 -26.28 2.05
CA VAL A 228 -21.42 -25.05 2.57
C VAL A 228 -20.88 -23.84 1.81
N ALA A 229 -21.75 -23.04 1.22
CA ALA A 229 -21.45 -21.79 0.55
C ALA A 229 -22.03 -20.61 1.34
N PHE A 230 -21.23 -19.56 1.51
CA PHE A 230 -21.67 -18.31 2.16
C PHE A 230 -22.01 -17.29 1.08
N ASN A 231 -23.27 -16.84 1.06
CA ASN A 231 -23.75 -15.78 0.19
C ASN A 231 -24.07 -14.52 1.01
N TYR A 232 -23.77 -13.33 0.50
CA TYR A 232 -23.96 -12.06 1.21
C TYR A 232 -24.84 -11.14 0.38
N PRO A 233 -26.19 -11.22 0.48
CA PRO A 233 -27.11 -10.47 -0.37
C PRO A 233 -26.89 -8.96 -0.30
N SER A 234 -26.60 -8.45 0.90
CA SER A 234 -26.41 -7.03 1.17
C SER A 234 -25.00 -6.51 0.83
N LYS A 235 -24.08 -7.32 0.28
CA LYS A 235 -22.65 -6.94 0.14
C LYS A 235 -22.38 -5.69 -0.69
N TYR A 236 -23.29 -5.29 -1.57
CA TYR A 236 -23.17 -4.06 -2.38
C TYR A 236 -24.05 -2.90 -1.90
N PHE A 237 -24.79 -3.07 -0.79
CA PHE A 237 -25.68 -2.06 -0.24
C PHE A 237 -24.98 -1.30 0.88
N LEU A 238 -25.15 0.02 0.91
CA LEU A 238 -24.69 0.87 2.00
C LEU A 238 -25.90 1.25 2.84
N THR A 239 -25.75 1.22 4.16
CA THR A 239 -26.82 1.59 5.08
C THR A 239 -26.92 3.12 5.15
N GLU A 240 -28.13 3.65 4.99
CA GLU A 240 -28.42 5.08 5.10
C GLU A 240 -28.98 5.44 6.49
N PRO A 241 -28.75 6.67 6.99
CA PRO A 241 -29.47 7.17 8.15
C PRO A 241 -30.98 7.13 7.88
N LEU A 242 -31.77 6.64 8.84
CA LEU A 242 -33.23 6.78 8.76
C LEU A 242 -33.56 8.28 8.89
N GLU A 243 -33.96 8.93 7.80
CA GLU A 243 -34.70 10.20 7.89
C GLU A 243 -35.91 9.97 8.82
N ASP A 244 -36.09 10.84 9.82
CA ASP A 244 -37.17 10.76 10.80
C ASP A 244 -38.53 10.84 10.09
N SER A 245 -39.09 9.66 9.80
CA SER A 245 -40.37 9.46 9.09
C SER A 245 -41.59 10.10 9.75
N ARG A 246 -41.42 10.78 10.89
CA ARG A 246 -42.45 11.59 11.53
C ARG A 246 -42.74 12.92 10.82
N LYS A 247 -41.89 13.38 9.91
CA LYS A 247 -42.02 14.72 9.29
C LYS A 247 -42.74 14.79 7.93
N ASP A 248 -42.98 13.67 7.24
CA ASP A 248 -43.64 13.72 5.92
C ASP A 248 -44.40 12.41 5.56
N PRO A 249 -45.71 12.31 5.88
CA PRO A 249 -46.51 11.11 5.62
C PRO A 249 -46.72 10.82 4.11
N GLY A 250 -46.55 11.80 3.22
CA GLY A 250 -46.72 11.61 1.77
C GLY A 250 -45.67 10.69 1.15
N LYS A 251 -44.43 10.74 1.65
CA LYS A 251 -43.33 9.89 1.17
C LYS A 251 -43.42 8.44 1.63
N ARG A 252 -44.13 8.15 2.72
CA ARG A 252 -44.37 6.77 3.20
C ARG A 252 -45.21 5.98 2.21
N ILE A 253 -46.28 6.58 1.71
CA ILE A 253 -47.17 5.96 0.72
C ILE A 253 -46.40 5.72 -0.59
N GLN A 254 -45.52 6.64 -0.98
CA GLN A 254 -44.71 6.49 -2.18
C GLN A 254 -43.58 5.45 -2.04
N ARG A 255 -43.03 5.27 -0.82
CA ARG A 255 -42.09 4.17 -0.47
C ARG A 255 -42.77 2.81 -0.40
N GLU A 256 -44.00 2.73 0.12
CA GLU A 256 -44.79 1.48 0.14
C GLU A 256 -45.28 1.09 -1.26
N LYS A 257 -45.47 2.06 -2.16
CA LYS A 257 -45.77 1.81 -3.57
C LYS A 257 -44.53 1.33 -4.33
N SER A 258 -43.39 2.01 -4.17
CA SER A 258 -42.12 1.62 -4.81
C SER A 258 -41.51 0.32 -4.26
N ARG A 259 -41.80 -0.07 -3.01
CA ARG A 259 -41.47 -1.42 -2.50
C ARG A 259 -42.33 -2.50 -3.16
N ARG A 260 -43.64 -2.28 -3.28
CA ARG A 260 -44.53 -3.18 -4.03
C ARG A 260 -44.11 -3.32 -5.49
N ASP A 261 -43.76 -2.21 -6.13
CA ASP A 261 -43.29 -2.21 -7.53
C ASP A 261 -41.92 -2.93 -7.69
N ALA A 262 -41.05 -2.90 -6.68
CA ALA A 262 -39.76 -3.60 -6.67
C ALA A 262 -39.89 -5.11 -6.40
N ASP A 263 -40.85 -5.50 -5.55
CA ASP A 263 -41.18 -6.91 -5.30
C ASP A 263 -41.87 -7.52 -6.53
N ASP A 264 -42.71 -6.75 -7.23
CA ASP A 264 -43.32 -7.13 -8.51
C ASP A 264 -42.27 -7.23 -9.64
N GLU A 265 -41.29 -6.32 -9.73
CA GLU A 265 -40.18 -6.43 -10.70
C GLU A 265 -39.26 -7.63 -10.39
N SER A 266 -38.99 -7.93 -9.12
CA SER A 266 -38.22 -9.12 -8.70
C SER A 266 -38.90 -10.43 -9.13
N SER A 267 -40.23 -10.50 -9.02
CA SER A 267 -41.01 -11.67 -9.46
C SER A 267 -41.11 -11.78 -10.99
N LEU A 268 -41.18 -10.64 -11.70
CA LEU A 268 -41.24 -10.58 -13.15
C LEU A 268 -39.88 -10.87 -13.82
N PHE A 269 -38.77 -10.55 -13.15
CA PHE A 269 -37.41 -10.83 -13.65
C PHE A 269 -37.07 -12.32 -13.58
N SER A 270 -37.63 -13.06 -12.61
CA SER A 270 -37.49 -14.51 -12.53
C SER A 270 -38.23 -15.27 -13.66
N SER A 271 -39.24 -14.65 -14.29
CA SER A 271 -40.02 -15.29 -15.37
C SER A 271 -39.54 -14.95 -16.80
N LYS A 272 -38.73 -13.90 -16.98
CA LYS A 272 -38.32 -13.40 -18.32
C LYS A 272 -36.91 -13.79 -18.80
N VAL A 273 -36.23 -14.73 -18.15
CA VAL A 273 -34.95 -15.30 -18.64
C VAL A 273 -35.14 -16.25 -19.84
N THR A 274 -36.37 -16.45 -20.33
CA THR A 274 -36.65 -17.22 -21.56
C THR A 274 -37.48 -16.44 -22.59
N ALA A 275 -36.95 -15.36 -23.18
CA ALA A 275 -37.35 -14.93 -24.54
C ALA A 275 -36.44 -13.83 -25.09
N SER A 276 -35.97 -14.02 -26.32
CA SER A 276 -35.12 -13.11 -27.08
C SER A 276 -35.92 -12.14 -27.97
N ALA A 277 -35.35 -10.93 -28.14
CA ALA A 277 -35.39 -10.02 -29.31
C ALA A 277 -36.70 -9.36 -29.81
N LYS A 278 -36.74 -8.00 -29.82
CA LYS A 278 -36.80 -7.10 -31.03
C LYS A 278 -37.34 -5.67 -30.75
N SER A 279 -36.72 -4.66 -31.41
CA SER A 279 -37.24 -3.34 -31.89
C SER A 279 -37.71 -2.29 -30.84
N SER A 280 -37.69 -0.95 -30.97
CA SER A 280 -37.28 0.12 -31.91
C SER A 280 -37.57 1.49 -31.19
N PRO A 281 -37.04 2.67 -31.59
CA PRO A 281 -36.87 3.84 -30.72
C PRO A 281 -37.98 4.90 -30.83
N ARG A 282 -38.52 5.38 -29.69
CA ARG A 282 -39.37 6.59 -29.62
C ARG A 282 -39.58 7.07 -28.18
N SER A 283 -38.68 7.91 -27.65
CA SER A 283 -38.98 8.77 -26.48
C SER A 283 -37.90 9.83 -26.17
N GLU A 284 -37.32 10.47 -27.18
CA GLU A 284 -36.21 11.44 -26.99
C GLU A 284 -36.67 12.90 -26.70
N ASN A 285 -37.98 13.18 -26.65
CA ASN A 285 -38.49 14.57 -26.57
C ASN A 285 -39.19 14.97 -25.25
N ARG A 286 -38.85 14.35 -24.11
CA ARG A 286 -39.36 14.81 -22.79
C ARG A 286 -38.30 15.31 -21.80
N LEU A 287 -37.00 15.20 -22.13
CA LEU A 287 -35.91 15.58 -21.23
C LEU A 287 -35.41 17.03 -21.37
N ILE A 288 -35.86 17.77 -22.38
CA ILE A 288 -35.32 19.12 -22.67
C ILE A 288 -36.04 20.24 -21.89
N LYS A 289 -37.16 19.96 -21.21
CA LYS A 289 -37.93 20.99 -20.47
C LYS A 289 -37.68 21.06 -18.96
N ALA A 290 -36.80 20.21 -18.40
CA ALA A 290 -36.53 20.16 -16.96
C ALA A 290 -35.23 20.86 -16.52
N VAL A 291 -34.49 21.48 -17.44
CA VAL A 291 -33.13 22.01 -17.17
C VAL A 291 -33.07 23.55 -17.09
N SER A 292 -34.17 24.28 -17.26
CA SER A 292 -34.14 25.76 -17.32
C SER A 292 -34.59 26.50 -16.05
N GLY A 293 -34.61 25.87 -14.88
CA GLY A 293 -35.07 26.55 -13.67
C GLY A 293 -34.38 26.03 -12.42
N ILE A 294 -33.22 26.58 -12.11
CA ILE A 294 -32.70 26.89 -10.76
C ILE A 294 -31.42 27.72 -10.98
N VAL A 295 -31.60 29.04 -11.07
CA VAL A 295 -30.54 30.04 -10.87
C VAL A 295 -31.09 30.99 -9.81
N GLY A 296 -30.40 31.09 -8.66
CA GLY A 296 -30.62 32.16 -7.70
C GLY A 296 -30.33 31.79 -6.25
N GLY A 297 -29.37 32.49 -5.64
CA GLY A 297 -29.29 32.72 -4.19
C GLY A 297 -28.19 31.94 -3.47
N GLY A 298 -27.14 32.64 -3.02
CA GLY A 298 -25.96 32.05 -2.37
C GLY A 298 -25.91 32.14 -0.83
N LYS A 299 -24.79 31.59 -0.33
CA LYS A 299 -24.15 31.68 1.01
C LYS A 299 -24.56 30.67 2.10
N SER A 300 -23.82 29.56 2.17
CA SER A 300 -23.07 29.07 3.36
C SER A 300 -22.32 27.77 2.98
N ASN A 301 -21.00 27.71 3.22
CA ASN A 301 -20.14 26.56 2.87
C ASN A 301 -20.21 25.43 3.91
N ASP A 302 -21.40 24.88 4.15
CA ASP A 302 -21.55 23.59 4.82
C ASP A 302 -22.00 22.58 3.76
N ILE A 303 -21.23 21.49 3.62
CA ILE A 303 -21.51 20.41 2.69
C ILE A 303 -22.71 19.65 3.26
N ASP A 304 -23.89 19.90 2.69
CA ASP A 304 -25.12 19.15 2.94
C ASP A 304 -24.96 17.72 2.40
N TYR A 305 -24.84 16.74 3.31
CA TYR A 305 -24.71 15.32 3.00
C TYR A 305 -26.03 14.69 2.54
N ASP A 306 -27.16 15.41 2.59
CA ASP A 306 -28.50 14.87 2.28
C ASP A 306 -28.84 14.82 0.79
N ARG A 307 -27.90 15.15 -0.13
CA ARG A 307 -28.16 15.17 -1.58
C ARG A 307 -27.08 14.52 -2.45
N ILE A 308 -26.65 13.30 -2.14
CA ILE A 308 -26.09 12.43 -3.19
C ILE A 308 -27.28 11.85 -3.97
N PRO A 309 -27.43 12.12 -5.29
CA PRO A 309 -28.56 11.59 -6.05
C PRO A 309 -28.60 10.06 -5.98
N ASN A 310 -29.78 9.48 -5.74
CA ASN A 310 -30.01 8.02 -5.66
C ASN A 310 -29.40 7.27 -6.87
N ASP A 311 -29.29 7.93 -8.02
CA ASP A 311 -28.68 7.41 -9.24
C ASP A 311 -27.17 7.16 -9.12
N GLN A 312 -26.44 7.92 -8.30
CA GLN A 312 -25.00 7.68 -8.08
C GLN A 312 -24.75 6.40 -7.26
N PHE A 313 -25.58 6.09 -6.27
CA PHE A 313 -25.46 4.86 -5.51
C PHE A 313 -25.85 3.63 -6.33
N LYS A 314 -26.89 3.75 -7.16
CA LYS A 314 -27.24 2.71 -8.14
C LYS A 314 -26.11 2.47 -9.13
N LEU A 315 -25.48 3.54 -9.62
CA LEU A 315 -24.33 3.47 -10.52
C LEU A 315 -23.14 2.77 -9.85
N GLU A 316 -22.74 3.23 -8.66
CA GLU A 316 -21.65 2.59 -7.90
C GLU A 316 -21.93 1.10 -7.68
N ARG A 317 -23.13 0.75 -7.23
CA ARG A 317 -23.54 -0.64 -6.98
C ARG A 317 -23.42 -1.50 -8.23
N LYS A 318 -23.97 -1.02 -9.36
CA LYS A 318 -23.91 -1.69 -10.66
C LYS A 318 -22.46 -1.99 -11.05
N TRP A 319 -21.58 -1.01 -10.89
CA TRP A 319 -20.19 -1.14 -11.28
C TRP A 319 -19.37 -2.00 -10.31
N ARG A 320 -19.67 -1.99 -9.01
CA ARG A 320 -19.08 -2.94 -8.06
C ARG A 320 -19.45 -4.39 -8.38
N GLN A 321 -20.72 -4.63 -8.73
CA GLN A 321 -21.18 -5.94 -9.21
C GLN A 321 -20.45 -6.34 -10.50
N TRP A 322 -20.42 -5.45 -11.50
CA TRP A 322 -19.74 -5.69 -12.77
C TRP A 322 -18.25 -6.04 -12.60
N VAL A 323 -17.54 -5.38 -11.68
CA VAL A 323 -16.12 -5.65 -11.40
C VAL A 323 -15.91 -7.10 -10.94
N ASP A 324 -16.77 -7.60 -10.06
CA ASP A 324 -16.65 -8.95 -9.48
C ASP A 324 -17.29 -10.05 -10.35
N ASP A 325 -18.37 -9.75 -11.06
CA ASP A 325 -19.12 -10.75 -11.84
C ASP A 325 -18.65 -10.86 -13.30
N LYS A 326 -17.89 -9.87 -13.79
CA LYS A 326 -17.41 -9.84 -15.18
C LYS A 326 -15.92 -9.56 -15.26
N PHE A 327 -15.45 -8.45 -14.70
CA PHE A 327 -14.09 -8.00 -14.97
C PHE A 327 -13.03 -8.94 -14.39
N VAL A 328 -13.18 -9.35 -13.12
CA VAL A 328 -12.23 -10.26 -12.45
C VAL A 328 -12.06 -11.59 -13.19
N HIS A 329 -13.10 -12.08 -13.85
CA HIS A 329 -13.10 -13.36 -14.58
C HIS A 329 -12.27 -13.30 -15.86
N THR A 330 -11.91 -12.10 -16.34
CA THR A 330 -11.01 -11.93 -17.48
C THR A 330 -9.53 -12.03 -17.09
N LEU A 331 -9.16 -11.80 -15.82
CA LEU A 331 -7.76 -11.72 -15.38
C LEU A 331 -7.03 -13.06 -15.54
N ALA A 332 -7.50 -14.11 -14.87
CA ALA A 332 -6.81 -15.41 -14.84
C ALA A 332 -6.60 -16.01 -16.24
N PRO A 333 -7.59 -16.03 -17.15
CA PRO A 333 -7.38 -16.45 -18.53
C PRO A 333 -6.32 -15.64 -19.28
N ASN A 334 -6.15 -14.36 -18.95
CA ASN A 334 -5.19 -13.48 -19.59
C ASN A 334 -3.76 -13.67 -19.08
N ILE A 335 -3.54 -13.72 -17.76
CA ILE A 335 -2.19 -13.88 -17.21
C ILE A 335 -1.62 -15.30 -17.39
N TYR A 336 -2.48 -16.28 -17.70
CA TYR A 336 -2.13 -17.68 -17.91
C TYR A 336 -2.44 -18.17 -19.33
N GLN A 337 -2.47 -17.28 -20.33
CA GLN A 337 -2.83 -17.64 -21.71
C GLN A 337 -1.78 -18.52 -22.39
N SER A 338 -0.50 -18.35 -22.04
CA SER A 338 0.62 -19.13 -22.54
C SER A 338 1.43 -19.68 -21.36
N ILE A 339 2.19 -20.76 -21.59
CA ILE A 339 3.05 -21.35 -20.55
C ILE A 339 4.09 -20.32 -20.07
N THR A 340 4.66 -19.56 -21.00
CA THR A 340 5.65 -18.52 -20.71
C THR A 340 5.06 -17.42 -19.82
N GLU A 341 3.89 -16.90 -20.17
CA GLU A 341 3.21 -15.88 -19.35
C GLU A 341 2.78 -16.43 -18.00
N SER A 342 2.36 -17.69 -17.95
CA SER A 342 2.01 -18.33 -16.69
C SER A 342 3.21 -18.42 -15.75
N ILE A 343 4.36 -18.88 -16.26
CA ILE A 343 5.61 -18.94 -15.49
C ILE A 343 6.04 -17.53 -15.06
N ASN A 344 5.96 -16.54 -15.94
CA ASN A 344 6.32 -15.15 -15.61
C ASN A 344 5.39 -14.57 -14.53
N SER A 345 4.08 -14.85 -14.61
CA SER A 345 3.10 -14.45 -13.60
C SER A 345 3.39 -15.09 -12.25
N PHE A 346 3.70 -16.39 -12.20
CA PHE A 346 4.08 -17.07 -10.96
C PHE A 346 5.42 -16.59 -10.38
N LYS A 347 6.40 -16.26 -11.22
CA LYS A 347 7.64 -15.61 -10.79
C LYS A 347 7.37 -14.25 -10.17
N TRP A 348 6.54 -13.43 -10.82
CA TRP A 348 6.08 -12.16 -10.27
C TRP A 348 5.36 -12.35 -8.94
N PHE A 349 4.44 -13.32 -8.82
CA PHE A 349 3.75 -13.60 -7.56
C PHE A 349 4.68 -14.05 -6.45
N SER A 350 5.70 -14.82 -6.79
CA SER A 350 6.75 -15.20 -5.84
C SER A 350 7.57 -14.01 -5.35
N GLN A 351 7.85 -13.03 -6.21
CA GLN A 351 8.58 -11.82 -5.86
C GLN A 351 7.71 -10.87 -5.02
N ALA A 352 6.50 -10.57 -5.52
CA ALA A 352 5.55 -9.69 -4.85
C ALA A 352 5.16 -10.23 -3.47
N GLY A 353 4.90 -11.53 -3.34
CA GLY A 353 4.53 -12.15 -2.06
C GLY A 353 5.70 -12.58 -1.19
N GLU A 354 6.93 -12.23 -1.54
CA GLU A 354 8.13 -12.56 -0.79
C GLU A 354 8.19 -14.05 -0.40
N TRP A 355 7.77 -14.93 -1.31
CA TRP A 355 7.64 -16.38 -1.08
C TRP A 355 8.95 -17.04 -0.68
N GLU A 356 10.09 -16.39 -0.92
CA GLU A 356 11.40 -16.80 -0.42
C GLU A 356 11.48 -16.88 1.11
N LYS A 357 10.75 -16.00 1.81
CA LYS A 357 10.69 -15.97 3.28
C LYS A 357 9.69 -16.98 3.84
N ILE A 358 8.72 -17.39 3.03
CA ILE A 358 7.60 -18.24 3.45
C ILE A 358 7.86 -19.72 3.12
N PHE A 359 8.44 -19.99 1.94
CA PHE A 359 8.64 -21.34 1.43
C PHE A 359 10.12 -21.68 1.28
N PRO A 360 10.53 -22.92 1.66
CA PRO A 360 11.82 -23.47 1.26
C PRO A 360 11.99 -23.42 -0.26
N TRP A 361 13.23 -23.25 -0.72
CA TRP A 361 13.55 -23.05 -2.14
C TRP A 361 12.93 -24.09 -3.08
N TYR A 362 12.84 -25.36 -2.64
CA TYR A 362 12.28 -26.45 -3.43
C TYR A 362 10.75 -26.39 -3.52
N GLN A 363 10.06 -26.08 -2.41
CA GLN A 363 8.60 -25.87 -2.43
C GLN A 363 8.26 -24.67 -3.31
N ARG A 364 9.00 -23.57 -3.15
CA ARG A 364 8.88 -22.39 -4.01
C ARG A 364 9.06 -22.74 -5.49
N PHE A 365 10.06 -23.54 -5.83
CA PHE A 365 10.27 -24.02 -7.20
C PHE A 365 9.03 -24.78 -7.73
N PHE A 366 8.50 -25.76 -6.98
CA PHE A 366 7.32 -26.51 -7.40
C PHE A 366 6.06 -25.65 -7.50
N VAL A 367 5.86 -24.70 -6.58
CA VAL A 367 4.72 -23.77 -6.64
C VAL A 367 4.82 -22.87 -7.87
N ILE A 368 6.01 -22.37 -8.23
CA ILE A 368 6.19 -21.54 -9.41
C ILE A 368 5.95 -22.34 -10.69
N TYR A 369 6.70 -23.41 -10.91
CA TYR A 369 6.68 -24.12 -12.20
C TYR A 369 5.50 -25.09 -12.32
N GLY A 370 5.20 -25.84 -11.26
CA GLY A 370 4.05 -26.74 -11.20
C GLY A 370 2.73 -25.99 -11.16
N GLY A 371 2.64 -24.93 -10.34
CA GLY A 371 1.47 -24.05 -10.29
C GLY A 371 1.21 -23.36 -11.62
N ALA A 372 2.26 -22.86 -12.30
CA ALA A 372 2.13 -22.25 -13.63
C ALA A 372 1.56 -23.22 -14.67
N LEU A 373 2.04 -24.47 -14.69
CA LEU A 373 1.54 -25.48 -15.61
C LEU A 373 0.07 -25.83 -15.33
N ALA A 374 -0.29 -26.00 -14.06
CA ALA A 374 -1.66 -26.30 -13.64
C ALA A 374 -2.62 -25.14 -13.99
N MET A 375 -2.22 -23.89 -13.74
CA MET A 375 -3.03 -22.72 -14.06
C MET A 375 -3.15 -22.47 -15.55
N TYR A 376 -2.12 -22.76 -16.35
CA TYR A 376 -2.22 -22.74 -17.81
C TYR A 376 -3.25 -23.76 -18.32
N ALA A 377 -3.25 -24.98 -17.79
CA ALA A 377 -4.26 -25.98 -18.15
C ALA A 377 -5.68 -25.56 -17.70
N PHE A 378 -5.78 -24.91 -16.53
CA PHE A 378 -7.05 -24.44 -15.98
C PHE A 378 -7.60 -23.19 -16.67
N SER A 379 -6.74 -22.31 -17.19
CA SER A 379 -7.12 -21.08 -17.88
C SER A 379 -7.99 -21.37 -19.11
N GLY A 380 -7.69 -22.44 -19.84
CA GLY A 380 -8.51 -22.92 -20.96
C GLY A 380 -9.93 -23.33 -20.55
N LYS A 381 -10.12 -23.86 -19.33
CA LYS A 381 -11.45 -24.16 -18.77
C LYS A 381 -12.19 -22.89 -18.37
N LEU A 382 -11.51 -21.97 -17.70
CA LEU A 382 -12.09 -20.68 -17.29
C LEU A 382 -12.54 -19.85 -18.49
N LYS A 383 -11.75 -19.86 -19.58
CA LYS A 383 -12.12 -19.23 -20.85
C LYS A 383 -13.48 -19.71 -21.37
N ARG A 384 -13.75 -21.02 -21.30
CA ARG A 384 -15.04 -21.60 -21.71
C ARG A 384 -16.14 -21.31 -20.70
N LYS A 385 -15.86 -21.46 -19.40
CA LYS A 385 -16.84 -21.23 -18.32
C LYS A 385 -17.40 -19.81 -18.34
N TYR A 386 -16.57 -18.81 -18.62
CA TYR A 386 -16.96 -17.41 -18.65
C TYR A 386 -17.25 -16.88 -20.07
N ASN A 387 -17.41 -17.76 -21.06
CA ASN A 387 -17.73 -17.41 -22.45
C ASN A 387 -16.84 -16.30 -23.03
N LEU A 388 -15.52 -16.37 -22.78
CA LEU A 388 -14.57 -15.41 -23.30
C LEU A 388 -14.27 -15.66 -24.78
N LYS A 389 -13.89 -14.59 -25.50
CA LYS A 389 -13.54 -14.65 -26.92
C LYS A 389 -12.36 -15.61 -27.17
N PRO A 390 -12.19 -16.11 -28.43
CA PRO A 390 -11.04 -16.91 -28.80
C PRO A 390 -9.71 -16.23 -28.47
N ASN A 391 -9.62 -14.93 -28.66
CA ASN A 391 -8.55 -14.12 -28.11
C ASN A 391 -8.97 -13.56 -26.74
N VAL A 392 -8.35 -14.07 -25.68
CA VAL A 392 -8.69 -13.65 -24.29
C VAL A 392 -8.32 -12.20 -24.01
N ARG A 393 -7.33 -11.65 -24.72
CA ARG A 393 -6.93 -10.24 -24.63
C ARG A 393 -8.01 -9.31 -25.13
N GLU A 394 -8.72 -9.66 -26.20
CA GLU A 394 -9.84 -8.85 -26.69
C GLU A 394 -10.96 -8.73 -25.65
N SER A 395 -11.35 -9.84 -25.00
CA SER A 395 -12.34 -9.78 -23.91
C SER A 395 -11.88 -8.91 -22.74
N PHE A 396 -10.56 -8.86 -22.49
CA PHE A 396 -9.98 -8.02 -21.46
C PHE A 396 -10.01 -6.55 -21.85
N TYR A 397 -9.61 -6.22 -23.08
CA TYR A 397 -9.66 -4.87 -23.64
C TYR A 397 -11.10 -4.35 -23.75
N ASP A 398 -12.05 -5.20 -24.13
CA ASP A 398 -13.47 -4.87 -24.18
C ASP A 398 -13.99 -4.44 -22.81
N CYS A 399 -13.65 -5.19 -21.75
CA CYS A 399 -14.05 -4.85 -20.39
C CYS A 399 -13.41 -3.54 -19.93
N ALA A 400 -12.12 -3.34 -20.21
CA ALA A 400 -11.44 -2.09 -19.86
C ALA A 400 -12.00 -0.88 -20.63
N ASN A 401 -12.31 -1.03 -21.90
CA ASN A 401 -12.97 0.00 -22.70
C ASN A 401 -14.40 0.27 -22.21
N GLU A 402 -15.14 -0.76 -21.77
CA GLU A 402 -16.46 -0.61 -21.13
C GLU A 402 -16.36 0.21 -19.84
N TRP A 403 -15.34 -0.05 -19.01
CA TRP A 403 -15.03 0.74 -17.83
C TRP A 403 -14.66 2.20 -18.18
N CYS A 404 -13.77 2.41 -19.14
CA CYS A 404 -13.37 3.76 -19.58
C CYS A 404 -14.55 4.55 -20.13
N LYS A 405 -15.46 3.91 -20.90
CA LYS A 405 -16.70 4.53 -21.38
C LYS A 405 -17.62 4.94 -20.23
N ALA A 406 -17.66 4.16 -19.15
CA ALA A 406 -18.47 4.46 -17.98
C ALA A 406 -17.95 5.63 -17.15
N VAL A 407 -16.63 5.71 -16.98
CA VAL A 407 -15.97 6.88 -16.39
C VAL A 407 -16.17 8.10 -17.28
N GLY A 408 -16.06 7.92 -18.60
CA GLY A 408 -16.23 8.97 -19.60
C GLY A 408 -15.24 10.11 -19.39
N LYS A 409 -15.72 11.35 -19.47
CA LYS A 409 -14.90 12.57 -19.28
C LYS A 409 -14.70 12.96 -17.80
N LYS A 410 -15.11 12.12 -16.85
CA LYS A 410 -14.93 12.39 -15.41
C LYS A 410 -13.51 11.96 -14.98
N GLN A 411 -13.02 12.51 -13.87
CA GLN A 411 -11.73 12.07 -13.32
C GLN A 411 -11.81 10.63 -12.81
N PHE A 412 -12.91 10.31 -12.14
CA PHE A 412 -13.27 9.00 -11.61
C PHE A 412 -14.75 8.72 -11.90
N LEU A 413 -15.20 7.46 -11.77
CA LEU A 413 -16.62 7.14 -11.83
C LEU A 413 -17.41 7.93 -10.77
N GLY A 414 -16.82 8.11 -9.58
CA GLY A 414 -17.31 8.96 -8.49
C GLY A 414 -17.27 10.47 -8.75
N GLY A 415 -16.83 10.92 -9.92
CA GLY A 415 -16.71 12.33 -10.26
C GLY A 415 -15.34 12.90 -9.92
N VAL A 416 -15.26 13.73 -8.88
CA VAL A 416 -14.03 14.41 -8.43
C VAL A 416 -13.17 13.52 -7.52
N ARG A 417 -13.81 12.64 -6.74
CA ARG A 417 -13.14 11.65 -5.89
C ARG A 417 -13.53 10.25 -6.33
N PRO A 418 -12.65 9.24 -6.18
CA PRO A 418 -13.03 7.87 -6.48
C PRO A 418 -14.09 7.37 -5.50
N ASN A 419 -15.07 6.65 -6.05
CA ASN A 419 -16.10 5.97 -5.26
C ASN A 419 -15.69 4.50 -4.99
N LEU A 420 -16.55 3.70 -4.34
CA LEU A 420 -16.21 2.31 -4.06
C LEU A 420 -15.99 1.47 -5.32
N ALA A 421 -16.66 1.79 -6.43
CA ALA A 421 -16.47 1.08 -7.69
C ALA A 421 -15.11 1.40 -8.34
N ASP A 422 -14.66 2.66 -8.31
CA ASP A 422 -13.31 3.04 -8.75
C ASP A 422 -12.24 2.28 -7.96
N ILE A 423 -12.38 2.24 -6.63
CA ILE A 423 -11.47 1.54 -5.72
C ILE A 423 -11.48 0.03 -5.99
N SER A 424 -12.66 -0.56 -6.20
CA SER A 424 -12.80 -1.98 -6.54
C SER A 424 -12.09 -2.31 -7.85
N CYS A 425 -12.38 -1.57 -8.92
CA CYS A 425 -11.78 -1.79 -10.23
C CYS A 425 -10.25 -1.62 -10.17
N TYR A 426 -9.78 -0.57 -9.51
CA TYR A 426 -8.36 -0.30 -9.32
C TYR A 426 -7.67 -1.42 -8.54
N GLY A 427 -8.26 -1.86 -7.43
CA GLY A 427 -7.70 -2.94 -6.62
C GLY A 427 -7.56 -4.26 -7.39
N ILE A 428 -8.54 -4.61 -8.22
CA ILE A 428 -8.45 -5.80 -9.08
C ILE A 428 -7.31 -5.67 -10.09
N LEU A 429 -7.18 -4.54 -10.76
CA LEU A 429 -6.09 -4.33 -11.74
C LEU A 429 -4.70 -4.32 -11.09
N THR A 430 -4.57 -3.78 -9.88
CA THR A 430 -3.30 -3.76 -9.15
C THR A 430 -2.77 -5.16 -8.86
N SER A 431 -3.62 -6.20 -8.81
CA SER A 431 -3.17 -7.58 -8.61
C SER A 431 -2.34 -8.15 -9.76
N ILE A 432 -2.47 -7.56 -10.97
CA ILE A 432 -1.76 -7.99 -12.18
C ILE A 432 -0.75 -6.95 -12.70
N LYS A 433 -0.52 -5.85 -11.95
CA LYS A 433 0.33 -4.70 -12.35
C LYS A 433 1.73 -5.07 -12.87
N GLY A 434 2.32 -6.16 -12.39
CA GLY A 434 3.65 -6.64 -12.81
C GLY A 434 3.65 -7.75 -13.87
N THR A 435 2.53 -7.98 -14.55
CA THR A 435 2.40 -9.02 -15.58
C THR A 435 2.33 -8.42 -16.98
N GLN A 436 2.73 -9.20 -17.99
CA GLN A 436 2.65 -8.79 -19.39
C GLN A 436 1.21 -8.42 -19.80
N ALA A 437 0.20 -9.13 -19.27
CA ALA A 437 -1.21 -8.82 -19.55
C ALA A 437 -1.60 -7.40 -19.15
N PHE A 438 -0.99 -6.87 -18.08
CA PHE A 438 -1.23 -5.50 -17.65
C PHE A 438 -0.53 -4.49 -18.56
N GLU A 439 0.69 -4.75 -19.01
CA GLU A 439 1.38 -3.90 -19.99
C GLU A 439 0.59 -3.85 -21.32
N ASP A 440 0.16 -5.01 -21.80
CA ASP A 440 -0.71 -5.14 -22.98
C ASP A 440 -2.00 -4.34 -22.82
N LEU A 441 -2.62 -4.37 -21.64
CA LEU A 441 -3.83 -3.60 -21.32
C LEU A 441 -3.60 -2.09 -21.47
N LEU A 442 -2.51 -1.57 -20.90
CA LEU A 442 -2.19 -0.15 -20.96
C LEU A 442 -1.91 0.31 -22.39
N ASN A 443 -1.25 -0.53 -23.19
CA ASN A 443 -0.89 -0.20 -24.58
C ASN A 443 -2.07 -0.27 -25.56
N ASN A 444 -3.11 -1.06 -25.25
CA ASN A 444 -4.23 -1.32 -26.17
C ASN A 444 -5.56 -0.68 -25.71
N THR A 445 -5.57 0.08 -24.60
CA THR A 445 -6.78 0.73 -24.07
C THR A 445 -6.48 2.08 -23.44
N ASP A 446 -7.49 2.95 -23.36
CA ASP A 446 -7.37 4.26 -22.73
C ASP A 446 -7.49 4.22 -21.19
N ILE A 447 -7.23 3.07 -20.55
CA ILE A 447 -7.38 2.90 -19.10
C ILE A 447 -6.24 3.51 -18.29
N GLN A 448 -5.06 3.64 -18.91
CA GLN A 448 -3.84 4.10 -18.25
C GLN A 448 -4.01 5.45 -17.52
N PRO A 449 -4.58 6.50 -18.13
CA PRO A 449 -4.74 7.79 -17.45
C PRO A 449 -5.60 7.70 -16.18
N TRP A 450 -6.65 6.87 -16.17
CA TRP A 450 -7.46 6.65 -14.98
C TRP A 450 -6.72 5.82 -13.92
N PHE A 451 -6.02 4.76 -14.34
CA PHE A 451 -5.26 3.90 -13.43
C PHE A 451 -4.12 4.67 -12.75
N GLU A 452 -3.42 5.55 -13.47
CA GLU A 452 -2.38 6.41 -12.91
C GLU A 452 -2.94 7.41 -11.90
N ARG A 453 -4.11 8.02 -12.17
CA ARG A 453 -4.80 8.90 -11.21
C ARG A 453 -5.17 8.15 -9.93
N MET A 454 -5.68 6.92 -10.05
CA MET A 454 -5.98 6.07 -8.89
C MET A 454 -4.71 5.70 -8.13
N THR A 455 -3.65 5.28 -8.83
CA THR A 455 -2.35 4.95 -8.25
C THR A 455 -1.77 6.10 -7.47
N GLN A 456 -1.84 7.30 -8.05
CA GLN A 456 -1.44 8.52 -7.39
C GLN A 456 -2.23 8.68 -6.09
N ILE A 457 -3.56 8.73 -6.10
CA ILE A 457 -4.32 8.98 -4.86
C ILE A 457 -4.08 7.90 -3.77
N VAL A 458 -3.87 6.64 -4.17
CA VAL A 458 -3.77 5.50 -3.23
C VAL A 458 -2.33 5.23 -2.74
N GLU A 459 -1.30 5.40 -3.58
CA GLU A 459 0.10 5.00 -3.30
C GLU A 459 1.05 6.21 -3.02
N GLN A 460 0.52 7.44 -2.95
CA GLN A 460 1.25 8.70 -3.20
C GLN A 460 2.45 9.11 -2.32
N GLN A 461 2.86 8.38 -1.28
CA GLN A 461 3.79 8.95 -0.26
C GLN A 461 5.16 8.28 -0.18
N GLU A 462 5.28 6.99 -0.47
CA GLU A 462 6.56 6.28 -0.32
C GLU A 462 7.58 6.67 -1.41
N ILE A 463 7.10 6.89 -2.64
CA ILE A 463 7.95 7.19 -3.81
C ILE A 463 8.74 8.49 -3.59
N PHE A 464 8.08 9.58 -3.18
CA PHE A 464 8.76 10.87 -3.00
C PHE A 464 9.79 10.83 -1.87
N SER A 465 9.49 10.12 -0.77
CA SER A 465 10.44 9.96 0.34
C SER A 465 11.72 9.23 -0.09
N LEU A 466 11.60 8.19 -0.92
CA LEU A 466 12.74 7.42 -1.44
C LEU A 466 13.59 8.23 -2.42
N PHE A 467 12.97 8.94 -3.37
CA PHE A 467 13.70 9.82 -4.29
C PHE A 467 14.44 10.94 -3.56
N CYS A 468 13.85 11.50 -2.50
CA CYS A 468 14.52 12.52 -1.70
C CYS A 468 15.75 12.00 -0.96
N ALA A 469 15.68 10.79 -0.40
CA ALA A 469 16.82 10.17 0.25
C ALA A 469 18.00 9.99 -0.71
N PHE A 470 17.74 9.66 -1.98
CA PHE A 470 18.77 9.62 -3.03
C PHE A 470 19.44 10.98 -3.26
N PHE A 471 18.68 12.08 -3.35
CA PHE A 471 19.25 13.42 -3.52
C PHE A 471 20.08 13.87 -2.29
N TRP A 472 19.66 13.48 -1.08
CA TRP A 472 20.48 13.71 0.12
C TRP A 472 21.80 12.92 0.07
N LEU A 473 21.77 11.64 -0.30
CA LEU A 473 22.99 10.83 -0.46
C LEU A 473 23.93 11.40 -1.52
N LEU A 474 23.39 11.89 -2.63
CA LEU A 474 24.16 12.56 -3.67
C LEU A 474 24.81 13.85 -3.15
N SER A 475 24.11 14.62 -2.32
CA SER A 475 24.67 15.81 -1.68
C SER A 475 25.82 15.47 -0.73
N LEU A 476 25.69 14.36 0.03
CA LEU A 476 26.75 13.88 0.92
C LEU A 476 27.95 13.36 0.12
N LEU A 477 27.71 12.68 -1.00
CA LEU A 477 28.77 12.23 -1.91
C LEU A 477 29.59 13.43 -2.42
N VAL A 478 28.93 14.47 -2.95
CA VAL A 478 29.62 15.70 -3.40
C VAL A 478 30.37 16.38 -2.25
N SER A 479 29.77 16.43 -1.06
CA SER A 479 30.43 16.95 0.15
C SER A 479 31.69 16.17 0.50
N SER A 480 31.64 14.83 0.42
CA SER A 480 32.78 13.95 0.69
C SER A 480 33.88 14.09 -0.37
N MET A 481 33.51 14.33 -1.63
CA MET A 481 34.47 14.61 -2.71
C MET A 481 35.19 15.94 -2.47
N LEU A 482 34.48 16.97 -2.01
CA LEU A 482 35.11 18.26 -1.64
C LEU A 482 36.07 18.09 -0.47
N TRP A 483 35.63 17.43 0.61
CA TRP A 483 36.50 17.13 1.75
C TRP A 483 37.73 16.31 1.34
N PHE A 484 37.56 15.33 0.45
CA PHE A 484 38.68 14.57 -0.11
C PHE A 484 39.60 15.44 -1.00
N ALA A 485 39.08 16.31 -1.85
CA ALA A 485 39.90 17.13 -2.73
C ALA A 485 40.77 18.15 -1.96
N VAL A 486 40.26 18.72 -0.87
CA VAL A 486 40.95 19.77 -0.11
C VAL A 486 41.80 19.18 1.01
N VAL A 487 42.91 18.54 0.63
CA VAL A 487 43.84 17.83 1.55
C VAL A 487 44.29 18.68 2.76
N PRO A 488 44.69 19.96 2.62
CA PRO A 488 45.22 20.74 3.75
C PRO A 488 44.21 21.04 4.86
N LEU A 489 42.91 20.99 4.56
CA LEU A 489 41.82 21.37 5.49
C LEU A 489 41.03 20.15 5.99
N ARG A 490 41.49 18.93 5.70
CA ARG A 490 40.78 17.70 6.09
C ARG A 490 40.65 17.53 7.61
N SER A 491 41.61 18.06 8.38
CA SER A 491 41.59 18.05 9.86
C SER A 491 40.58 19.02 10.46
N GLU A 492 40.13 20.01 9.68
CA GLU A 492 39.24 21.07 10.14
C GLU A 492 37.78 20.74 9.82
N LEU A 493 37.09 20.08 10.76
CA LEU A 493 35.64 19.81 10.65
C LEU A 493 34.80 21.08 10.41
N ALA A 494 35.26 22.22 10.95
CA ALA A 494 34.64 23.52 10.76
C ALA A 494 34.66 24.01 9.30
N PHE A 495 35.57 23.49 8.47
CA PHE A 495 35.56 23.70 7.03
C PHE A 495 34.53 22.79 6.36
N ALA A 496 34.54 21.49 6.67
CA ALA A 496 33.70 20.50 5.97
C ALA A 496 32.19 20.69 6.21
N VAL A 497 31.80 21.00 7.46
CA VAL A 497 30.39 21.05 7.87
C VAL A 497 29.60 22.11 7.11
N PRO A 498 30.03 23.39 7.01
CA PRO A 498 29.30 24.41 6.27
C PRO A 498 29.08 24.07 4.78
N PHE A 499 30.09 23.55 4.09
CA PHE A 499 29.93 23.16 2.69
C PHE A 499 28.96 21.99 2.53
N SER A 500 28.97 21.04 3.47
CA SER A 500 28.00 19.94 3.45
C SER A 500 26.55 20.42 3.59
N VAL A 501 26.31 21.43 4.44
CA VAL A 501 24.99 22.05 4.61
C VAL A 501 24.58 22.77 3.32
N ILE A 502 25.48 23.54 2.71
CA ILE A 502 25.20 24.25 1.44
C ILE A 502 24.83 23.26 0.33
N PHE A 503 25.58 22.16 0.20
CA PHE A 503 25.25 21.13 -0.80
C PHE A 503 23.90 20.45 -0.48
N GLN A 504 23.64 20.09 0.77
CA GLN A 504 22.35 19.49 1.16
C GLN A 504 21.16 20.39 0.80
N GLU A 505 21.26 21.69 1.05
CA GLU A 505 20.21 22.66 0.70
C GLU A 505 20.11 22.93 -0.81
N PHE A 506 21.24 22.95 -1.51
CA PHE A 506 21.27 23.05 -2.98
C PHE A 506 20.58 21.86 -3.63
N PHE A 507 20.88 20.63 -3.20
CA PHE A 507 20.24 19.42 -3.75
C PHE A 507 18.75 19.37 -3.38
N ARG A 508 18.34 19.90 -2.22
CA ARG A 508 16.92 20.03 -1.87
C ARG A 508 16.20 21.01 -2.80
N TYR A 509 16.84 22.13 -3.14
CA TYR A 509 16.33 23.07 -4.14
C TYR A 509 16.27 22.44 -5.55
N LEU A 510 17.30 21.69 -5.95
CA LEU A 510 17.32 20.95 -7.21
C LEU A 510 16.17 19.93 -7.27
N PHE A 511 15.93 19.20 -6.18
CA PHE A 511 14.80 18.28 -6.09
C PHE A 511 13.45 18.99 -6.25
N TYR A 512 13.25 20.16 -5.61
CA TYR A 512 12.08 21.00 -5.86
C TYR A 512 11.92 21.35 -7.34
N LEU A 513 13.00 21.73 -8.03
CA LEU A 513 12.95 22.02 -9.46
C LEU A 513 12.57 20.80 -10.31
N VAL A 514 13.06 19.61 -9.96
CA VAL A 514 12.68 18.35 -10.62
C VAL A 514 11.19 18.09 -10.45
N ILE A 515 10.65 18.24 -9.23
CA ILE A 515 9.22 18.09 -8.96
C ILE A 515 8.41 19.11 -9.75
N LYS A 516 8.79 20.39 -9.71
CA LYS A 516 8.11 21.45 -10.46
C LYS A 516 8.13 21.20 -11.96
N ARG A 517 9.27 20.75 -12.51
CA ARG A 517 9.40 20.41 -13.93
C ARG A 517 8.57 19.18 -14.29
N ALA A 518 8.53 18.16 -13.44
CA ALA A 518 7.68 16.99 -13.64
C ALA A 518 6.19 17.37 -13.61
N GLU A 519 5.77 18.23 -12.67
CA GLU A 519 4.41 18.78 -12.63
C GLU A 519 4.08 19.55 -13.92
N THR A 520 4.95 20.46 -14.35
CA THR A 520 4.73 21.24 -15.58
C THR A 520 4.72 20.37 -16.83
N ALA A 521 5.57 19.34 -16.93
CA ALA A 521 5.59 18.41 -18.07
C ALA A 521 4.31 17.54 -18.13
N LEU A 522 3.85 17.05 -16.97
CA LEU A 522 2.58 16.33 -16.86
C LEU A 522 1.38 17.25 -17.16
N GLN A 523 1.49 18.53 -16.84
CA GLN A 523 0.48 19.53 -17.18
C GLN A 523 0.52 19.88 -18.66
N SER A 524 1.68 20.10 -19.29
CA SER A 524 1.79 20.56 -20.67
C SER A 524 1.31 19.55 -21.70
N VAL A 525 1.51 18.25 -21.44
CA VAL A 525 0.94 17.16 -22.25
C VAL A 525 -0.58 17.08 -22.11
N ARG A 526 -1.14 17.74 -21.09
CA ARG A 526 -2.54 17.61 -20.66
C ARG A 526 -3.27 18.98 -20.61
N LEU A 527 -2.62 20.04 -21.12
CA LEU A 527 -3.06 21.45 -21.02
C LEU A 527 -4.29 21.77 -21.88
N GLN A 528 -4.71 20.88 -22.78
CA GLN A 528 -5.95 21.05 -23.55
C GLN A 528 -7.18 20.49 -22.82
N GLU A 529 -7.00 19.60 -21.83
CA GLU A 529 -8.09 19.02 -21.01
C GLU A 529 -8.12 19.54 -19.56
N LEU A 530 -7.01 20.11 -19.06
CA LEU A 530 -6.86 20.50 -17.65
C LEU A 530 -7.39 21.90 -17.30
N ALA A 531 -7.74 22.73 -18.26
CA ALA A 531 -8.20 24.10 -17.98
C ALA A 531 -9.51 24.16 -17.16
N GLU A 532 -10.27 23.05 -17.05
CA GLU A 532 -11.55 23.03 -16.30
C GLU A 532 -11.57 22.27 -14.97
N LYS A 533 -10.59 21.41 -14.60
CA LYS A 533 -10.82 20.46 -13.46
C LYS A 533 -9.58 20.06 -12.63
N GLY A 534 -9.09 20.96 -11.78
CA GLY A 534 -8.50 20.68 -10.44
C GLY A 534 -7.22 19.82 -10.31
N MET A 535 -6.25 20.31 -9.52
CA MET A 535 -4.88 19.78 -9.31
C MET A 535 -4.74 18.29 -8.95
N ILE A 536 -3.61 17.71 -9.37
CA ILE A 536 -3.26 16.27 -9.35
C ILE A 536 -2.37 15.85 -8.16
N PHE A 537 -1.70 16.78 -7.47
CA PHE A 537 -0.86 16.48 -6.29
C PHE A 537 -1.12 17.46 -5.14
N ASP A 538 -1.26 16.93 -3.92
CA ASP A 538 -1.23 17.75 -2.71
C ASP A 538 0.20 18.24 -2.49
N ARG A 539 0.50 19.49 -2.89
CA ARG A 539 1.84 20.10 -2.78
C ARG A 539 2.40 20.05 -1.37
N PHE A 540 1.54 20.15 -0.36
CA PHE A 540 1.94 20.07 1.04
C PHE A 540 2.46 18.67 1.40
N ALA A 541 1.78 17.64 0.89
CA ALA A 541 2.21 16.27 1.07
C ALA A 541 3.59 15.99 0.51
N VAL A 542 3.84 16.45 -0.71
CA VAL A 542 5.11 16.24 -1.39
C VAL A 542 6.23 16.94 -0.63
N ALA A 543 5.98 18.17 -0.17
CA ALA A 543 6.92 18.93 0.66
C ALA A 543 7.23 18.23 1.99
N TYR A 544 6.20 17.73 2.68
CA TYR A 544 6.32 17.02 3.95
C TYR A 544 7.08 15.69 3.77
N ALA A 545 6.67 14.85 2.83
CA ALA A 545 7.31 13.58 2.53
C ALA A 545 8.77 13.77 2.10
N SER A 546 9.08 14.83 1.35
CA SER A 546 10.43 15.18 0.94
C SER A 546 11.31 15.54 2.13
N GLY A 547 10.84 16.43 3.01
CA GLY A 547 11.56 16.81 4.23
C GLY A 547 11.78 15.62 5.18
N TYR A 548 10.75 14.79 5.36
CA TYR A 548 10.83 13.58 6.17
C TYR A 548 11.86 12.58 5.62
N GLY A 549 11.87 12.35 4.29
CA GLY A 549 12.86 11.49 3.64
C GLY A 549 14.30 11.97 3.84
N TYR A 550 14.56 13.27 3.72
CA TYR A 550 15.85 13.90 4.06
C TYR A 550 16.23 13.66 5.53
N GLY A 551 15.27 13.85 6.44
CA GLY A 551 15.47 13.65 7.87
C GLY A 551 15.85 12.23 8.22
N LEU A 552 15.10 11.24 7.73
CA LEU A 552 15.33 9.82 8.01
C LEU A 552 16.71 9.36 7.57
N ILE A 553 17.13 9.66 6.34
CA ILE A 553 18.43 9.20 5.85
C ILE A 553 19.59 9.91 6.56
N SER A 554 19.43 11.20 6.87
CA SER A 554 20.38 11.97 7.67
C SER A 554 20.52 11.39 9.07
N GLY A 555 19.40 11.11 9.74
CA GLY A 555 19.39 10.49 11.06
C GLY A 555 19.95 9.06 11.07
N ALA A 556 19.64 8.25 10.04
CA ALA A 556 20.21 6.93 9.89
C ALA A 556 21.74 6.98 9.75
N PHE A 557 22.27 7.88 8.91
CA PHE A 557 23.72 8.08 8.79
C PHE A 557 24.37 8.55 10.10
N ALA A 558 23.66 9.33 10.90
CA ALA A 558 24.16 9.80 12.19
C ALA A 558 24.23 8.69 13.26
N ILE A 559 23.27 7.76 13.28
CA ILE A 559 23.12 6.81 14.40
C ILE A 559 23.51 5.36 14.08
N VAL A 560 23.50 4.90 12.83
CA VAL A 560 23.66 3.46 12.50
C VAL A 560 24.96 2.86 13.04
N ASN A 561 26.09 3.57 12.91
CA ASN A 561 27.37 3.09 13.43
C ASN A 561 27.38 3.11 14.97
N VAL A 562 26.86 4.18 15.57
CA VAL A 562 26.77 4.32 17.03
C VAL A 562 25.88 3.25 17.64
N LEU A 563 24.79 2.89 16.97
CA LEU A 563 23.84 1.87 17.42
C LEU A 563 24.49 0.48 17.42
N SER A 564 25.41 0.21 16.49
CA SER A 564 26.22 -1.02 16.51
C SER A 564 27.12 -1.08 17.75
N ASP A 565 27.71 0.05 18.14
CA ASP A 565 28.57 0.13 19.33
C ASP A 565 27.75 0.02 20.63
N MET A 566 26.49 0.47 20.63
CA MET A 566 25.55 0.33 21.76
C MET A 566 25.12 -1.12 22.03
N ALA A 567 25.26 -2.03 21.07
CA ALA A 567 24.82 -3.42 21.24
C ALA A 567 25.70 -4.22 22.23
N GLY A 568 26.90 -3.72 22.53
CA GLY A 568 27.78 -4.31 23.53
C GLY A 568 27.35 -3.99 24.97
N PRO A 569 27.86 -4.74 25.97
CA PRO A 569 27.54 -4.49 27.39
C PRO A 569 28.22 -3.24 27.98
N GLY A 570 29.07 -2.54 27.20
CA GLY A 570 29.86 -1.40 27.66
C GLY A 570 29.21 -0.06 27.33
N THR A 571 29.40 0.93 28.21
CA THR A 571 29.07 2.34 27.93
C THR A 571 30.33 3.17 27.64
N ILE A 572 30.16 4.32 26.99
CA ILE A 572 31.25 5.27 26.74
C ILE A 572 31.57 6.01 28.05
N GLY A 573 32.85 6.26 28.31
CA GLY A 573 33.26 7.07 29.47
C GLY A 573 34.60 6.73 30.12
N ILE A 574 35.23 5.61 29.74
CA ILE A 574 36.52 5.16 30.30
C ILE A 574 37.64 6.20 30.09
N SER A 575 37.62 6.92 28.96
CA SER A 575 38.58 7.99 28.63
C SER A 575 38.16 9.39 29.10
N GLY A 576 37.20 9.49 30.03
CA GLY A 576 36.70 10.76 30.58
C GLY A 576 35.64 11.47 29.73
N HIS A 577 35.00 10.76 28.81
CA HIS A 577 33.82 11.25 28.07
C HIS A 577 32.54 11.08 28.90
N SER A 578 31.46 11.79 28.54
CA SER A 578 30.16 11.64 29.21
C SER A 578 29.56 10.26 28.95
N GLN A 579 28.97 9.68 30.00
CA GLN A 579 28.17 8.45 29.92
C GLN A 579 26.86 8.65 29.15
N ASP A 580 26.41 9.91 29.01
CA ASP A 580 25.17 10.27 28.31
C ASP A 580 25.32 10.32 26.78
N PHE A 581 26.49 9.97 26.23
CA PHE A 581 26.78 10.10 24.80
C PHE A 581 25.70 9.46 23.90
N PHE A 582 25.29 8.23 24.23
CA PHE A 582 24.29 7.50 23.44
C PHE A 582 22.92 8.17 23.50
N LEU A 583 22.51 8.62 24.69
CA LEU A 583 21.23 9.28 24.89
C LEU A 583 21.20 10.65 24.19
N ALA A 584 22.27 11.43 24.34
CA ALA A 584 22.42 12.72 23.66
C ALA A 584 22.41 12.57 22.13
N THR A 585 23.09 11.54 21.61
CA THR A 585 23.09 11.22 20.17
C THR A 585 21.70 10.85 19.67
N ALA A 586 20.94 10.04 20.42
CA ALA A 586 19.57 9.68 20.05
C ALA A 586 18.64 10.89 19.98
N PHE A 587 18.69 11.79 20.98
CA PHE A 587 17.88 13.01 20.99
C PHE A 587 18.30 14.02 19.92
N LEU A 588 19.60 14.23 19.70
CA LEU A 588 20.09 15.08 18.60
C LEU A 588 19.68 14.52 17.23
N THR A 589 19.68 13.19 17.07
CA THR A 589 19.21 12.50 15.86
C THR A 589 17.71 12.75 15.63
N LEU A 590 16.89 12.69 16.69
CA LEU A 590 15.47 13.02 16.59
C LEU A 590 15.26 14.49 16.17
N VAL A 591 16.02 15.42 16.76
CA VAL A 591 15.93 16.85 16.42
C VAL A 591 16.23 17.09 14.94
N ILE A 592 17.30 16.51 14.39
CA ILE A 592 17.67 16.72 12.98
C ILE A 592 16.63 16.11 12.02
N ILE A 593 16.03 14.95 12.34
CA ILE A 593 14.95 14.36 11.54
C ILE A 593 13.75 15.32 11.47
N LEU A 594 13.33 15.86 12.60
CA LEU A 594 12.18 16.77 12.68
C LEU A 594 12.48 18.13 12.04
N LEU A 595 13.70 18.65 12.20
CA LEU A 595 14.14 19.88 11.55
C LEU A 595 14.14 19.75 10.02
N HIS A 596 14.68 18.67 9.45
CA HIS A 596 14.61 18.42 8.01
C HIS A 596 13.18 18.35 7.49
N THR A 597 12.27 17.77 8.28
CA THR A 597 10.84 17.74 7.96
C THR A 597 10.26 19.15 7.88
N CYS A 598 10.54 20.00 8.88
CA CYS A 598 10.10 21.40 8.87
C CYS A 598 10.73 22.20 7.72
N TRP A 599 12.04 22.05 7.50
CA TRP A 599 12.78 22.74 6.45
C TRP A 599 12.27 22.39 5.05
N GLY A 600 11.92 21.12 4.80
CA GLY A 600 11.30 20.71 3.54
C GLY A 600 9.98 21.43 3.28
N VAL A 601 9.09 21.46 4.28
CA VAL A 601 7.79 22.15 4.19
C VAL A 601 7.96 23.65 3.96
N VAL A 602 8.84 24.30 4.72
CA VAL A 602 9.12 25.74 4.63
C VAL A 602 9.69 26.10 3.26
N MET A 603 10.67 25.34 2.77
CA MET A 603 11.33 25.60 1.49
C MET A 603 10.33 25.51 0.34
N PHE A 604 9.59 24.40 0.24
CA PHE A 604 8.64 24.17 -0.85
C PHE A 604 7.47 25.17 -0.83
N THR A 605 6.91 25.42 0.36
CA THR A 605 5.79 26.38 0.51
C THR A 605 6.23 27.82 0.17
N SER A 606 7.49 28.17 0.45
CA SER A 606 8.01 29.51 0.12
C SER A 606 8.34 29.65 -1.35
N LEU A 607 8.96 28.65 -1.98
CA LEU A 607 9.33 28.68 -3.40
C LEU A 607 8.13 28.73 -4.35
N ASP A 608 6.95 28.32 -3.87
CA ASP A 608 5.68 28.43 -4.60
C ASP A 608 5.07 29.85 -4.57
N LYS A 609 5.59 30.77 -3.75
CA LYS A 609 5.16 32.18 -3.73
C LYS A 609 5.71 32.95 -4.93
N ILE A 610 4.99 33.98 -5.35
CA ILE A 610 5.39 34.89 -6.45
C ILE A 610 6.23 36.05 -5.88
N GLY A 611 7.19 36.55 -6.66
CA GLY A 611 8.02 37.71 -6.31
C GLY A 611 9.21 37.37 -5.40
N ILE A 612 9.74 38.38 -4.69
CA ILE A 612 10.99 38.26 -3.91
C ILE A 612 10.84 37.39 -2.65
N HIS A 613 9.61 37.28 -2.12
CA HIS A 613 9.28 36.44 -0.97
C HIS A 613 9.55 34.94 -1.21
N ARG A 614 9.72 34.51 -2.46
CA ARG A 614 10.07 33.11 -2.80
C ARG A 614 11.40 32.66 -2.21
N PHE A 615 12.35 33.58 -2.05
CA PHE A 615 13.71 33.27 -1.58
C PHE A 615 13.86 33.36 -0.06
N ALA A 616 12.90 33.97 0.64
CA ALA A 616 12.95 34.12 2.09
C ALA A 616 12.99 32.76 2.81
N GLY A 617 12.15 31.81 2.39
CA GLY A 617 12.13 30.46 2.97
C GLY A 617 13.47 29.71 2.83
N PRO A 618 14.01 29.52 1.61
CA PRO A 618 15.31 28.89 1.40
C PRO A 618 16.44 29.52 2.22
N ILE A 619 16.49 30.85 2.35
CA ILE A 619 17.50 31.55 3.14
C ILE A 619 17.34 31.22 4.64
N VAL A 620 16.11 31.30 5.17
CA VAL A 620 15.82 30.94 6.58
C VAL A 620 16.21 29.50 6.86
N VAL A 621 15.89 28.58 5.94
CA VAL A 621 16.24 27.16 6.05
C VAL A 621 17.76 26.96 6.07
N LEU A 622 18.49 27.59 5.13
CA LEU A 622 19.95 27.49 5.07
C LEU A 622 20.60 28.01 6.36
N LEU A 623 20.15 29.16 6.86
CA LEU A 623 20.68 29.74 8.09
C LEU A 623 20.35 28.88 9.32
N ALA A 624 19.13 28.36 9.43
CA ALA A 624 18.73 27.47 10.52
C ALA A 624 19.52 26.16 10.50
N HIS A 625 19.72 25.57 9.32
CA HIS A 625 20.49 24.33 9.17
C HIS A 625 21.99 24.56 9.45
N MET A 626 22.54 25.69 9.01
CA MET A 626 23.91 26.10 9.34
C MET A 626 24.07 26.30 10.85
N LEU A 627 23.15 27.01 11.48
CA LEU A 627 23.15 27.24 12.92
C LEU A 627 23.16 25.92 13.70
N PHE A 628 22.23 25.01 13.39
CA PHE A 628 22.18 23.71 14.06
C PHE A 628 23.48 22.91 13.87
N SER A 629 24.01 22.87 12.65
CA SER A 629 25.22 22.10 12.33
C SER A 629 26.49 22.69 12.95
N CYS A 630 26.56 24.01 13.11
CA CYS A 630 27.67 24.64 13.83
C CYS A 630 27.53 24.45 15.36
N LEU A 631 26.31 24.44 15.91
CA LEU A 631 26.07 24.16 17.33
C LEU A 631 26.52 22.74 17.72
N THR A 632 26.42 21.77 16.82
CA THR A 632 26.90 20.40 17.11
C THR A 632 28.43 20.30 17.13
N LEU A 633 29.18 21.23 16.53
CA LEU A 633 30.65 21.27 16.64
C LEU A 633 31.11 21.52 18.08
N SER A 634 30.31 22.22 18.88
CA SER A 634 30.59 22.44 20.31
C SER A 634 30.62 21.14 21.13
N ASN A 635 30.09 20.04 20.60
CA ASN A 635 30.12 18.71 21.23
C ASN A 635 31.49 18.02 21.12
N ARG A 636 32.47 18.63 20.45
CA ARG A 636 33.86 18.13 20.37
C ARG A 636 34.66 18.33 21.67
N SER A 637 34.21 19.23 22.55
CA SER A 637 34.92 19.55 23.79
C SER A 637 34.94 18.37 24.77
N LYS A 638 36.01 18.26 25.58
CA LYS A 638 36.11 17.26 26.66
C LYS A 638 35.11 17.51 27.79
N THR A 639 34.63 18.74 27.95
CA THR A 639 33.57 19.10 28.89
C THR A 639 32.20 18.73 28.29
N PRO A 640 31.27 18.13 29.05
CA PRO A 640 29.96 17.72 28.54
C PRO A 640 29.07 18.94 28.21
N THR A 641 29.23 19.49 27.00
CA THR A 641 28.44 20.60 26.45
C THR A 641 27.18 20.14 25.71
N TYR A 642 26.87 18.83 25.75
CA TYR A 642 25.69 18.24 25.10
C TYR A 642 24.39 18.91 25.52
N ALA A 643 24.28 19.37 26.76
CA ALA A 643 23.10 20.09 27.25
C ALA A 643 22.84 21.37 26.44
N ILE A 644 23.88 22.11 26.07
CA ILE A 644 23.75 23.36 25.31
C ILE A 644 23.27 23.06 23.88
N SER A 645 23.90 22.10 23.21
CA SER A 645 23.54 21.74 21.83
C SER A 645 22.15 21.11 21.75
N LEU A 646 21.76 20.30 22.74
CA LEU A 646 20.41 19.73 22.86
C LEU A 646 19.36 20.81 23.06
N VAL A 647 19.53 21.66 24.08
CA VAL A 647 18.54 22.72 24.39
C VAL A 647 18.40 23.68 23.22
N ALA A 648 19.53 24.15 22.66
CA ALA A 648 19.51 25.04 21.50
C ALA A 648 18.85 24.36 20.28
N GLY A 649 19.12 23.06 20.06
CA GLY A 649 18.50 22.27 19.00
C GLY A 649 16.98 22.16 19.12
N TYR A 650 16.48 21.86 20.31
CA TYR A 650 15.03 21.78 20.57
C TYR A 650 14.34 23.14 20.51
N VAL A 651 14.99 24.21 20.98
CA VAL A 651 14.48 25.58 20.83
C VAL A 651 14.36 25.95 19.35
N LEU A 652 15.40 25.66 18.55
CA LEU A 652 15.36 25.88 17.11
C LEU A 652 14.23 25.07 16.44
N LEU A 653 14.06 23.81 16.83
CA LEU A 653 12.98 22.97 16.34
C LEU A 653 11.60 23.59 16.63
N LEU A 654 11.36 24.05 17.86
CA LEU A 654 10.10 24.72 18.21
C LEU A 654 9.87 25.96 17.36
N VAL A 655 10.88 26.81 17.19
CA VAL A 655 10.81 27.99 16.32
C VAL A 655 10.44 27.61 14.88
N MET A 656 11.07 26.57 14.33
CA MET A 656 10.79 26.09 12.97
C MET A 656 9.38 25.49 12.83
N ILE A 657 8.88 24.79 13.85
CA ILE A 657 7.50 24.28 13.88
C ILE A 657 6.50 25.44 13.86
N PHE A 658 6.67 26.44 14.73
CA PHE A 658 5.80 27.62 14.77
C PHE A 658 5.84 28.38 13.44
N TYR A 659 7.03 28.55 12.85
CA TYR A 659 7.17 29.18 11.54
C TYR A 659 6.45 28.41 10.43
N THR A 660 6.52 27.08 10.46
CA THR A 660 5.81 26.21 9.52
C THR A 660 4.29 26.35 9.65
N PHE A 661 3.76 26.40 10.87
CA PHE A 661 2.34 26.63 11.13
C PHE A 661 1.88 28.02 10.69
N ALA A 662 2.66 29.06 10.97
CA ALA A 662 2.38 30.42 10.53
C ALA A 662 2.32 30.53 9.00
N LEU A 663 3.27 29.89 8.29
CA LEU A 663 3.27 29.85 6.82
C LEU A 663 2.04 29.17 6.22
N LYS A 664 1.40 28.25 6.96
CA LYS A 664 0.17 27.56 6.56
C LYS A 664 -1.11 28.22 7.06
N GLY A 665 -1.01 29.35 7.76
CA GLY A 665 -2.16 30.06 8.32
C GLY A 665 -2.84 29.32 9.49
N ILE A 666 -2.16 28.34 10.09
CA ILE A 666 -2.66 27.62 11.26
C ILE A 666 -2.47 28.54 12.48
N THR A 667 -3.57 29.14 12.94
CA THR A 667 -3.58 30.01 14.11
C THR A 667 -3.87 29.23 15.39
N PHE A 668 -3.50 29.80 16.55
CA PHE A 668 -3.86 29.24 17.86
C PHE A 668 -5.39 29.05 18.01
N ASN A 669 -6.19 29.89 17.35
CA ASN A 669 -7.64 29.75 17.29
C ASN A 669 -8.09 28.52 16.49
N SER A 670 -7.36 28.14 15.43
CA SER A 670 -7.60 26.90 14.69
C SER A 670 -7.31 25.68 15.58
N PHE A 671 -6.19 25.70 16.30
CA PHE A 671 -5.83 24.65 17.26
C PHE A 671 -6.85 24.52 18.41
N ARG A 672 -7.25 25.67 18.99
CA ARG A 672 -8.29 25.73 20.02
C ARG A 672 -9.62 25.20 19.51
N ARG A 673 -10.01 25.52 18.27
CA ARG A 673 -11.22 25.00 17.62
C ARG A 673 -11.19 23.48 17.49
N THR A 674 -10.06 22.90 17.08
CA THR A 674 -9.89 21.43 17.02
C THR A 674 -10.06 20.79 18.40
N LEU A 675 -9.43 21.36 19.44
CA LEU A 675 -9.56 20.87 20.82
C LEU A 675 -10.98 21.03 21.37
N THR A 676 -11.68 22.13 21.06
CA THR A 676 -13.06 22.36 21.51
C THR A 676 -14.08 21.51 20.76
N ASN A 677 -13.85 21.24 19.47
CA ASN A 677 -14.70 20.32 18.70
C ASN A 677 -14.53 18.88 19.20
N HIS A 678 -13.31 18.49 19.62
CA HIS A 678 -13.07 17.20 20.27
C HIS A 678 -13.71 17.10 21.67
N ARG A 679 -13.83 18.21 22.40
CA ARG A 679 -14.59 18.28 23.67
C ARG A 679 -16.11 18.19 23.47
N ARG A 680 -16.66 18.76 22.41
CA ARG A 680 -18.12 18.66 22.13
C ARG A 680 -18.54 17.24 21.77
N THR A 681 -17.71 16.49 21.03
CA THR A 681 -17.97 15.06 20.76
C THR A 681 -17.83 14.17 21.99
N THR A 682 -16.93 14.49 22.93
CA THR A 682 -16.80 13.72 24.18
C THR A 682 -17.87 14.06 25.22
N THR A 683 -18.49 15.25 25.17
CA THR A 683 -19.59 15.61 26.08
C THR A 683 -20.97 15.16 25.57
N SER A 684 -21.14 14.92 24.25
CA SER A 684 -22.36 14.30 23.71
C SER A 684 -22.33 12.76 23.74
N LEU A 685 -21.29 12.17 24.36
CA LEU A 685 -21.13 10.73 24.60
C LEU A 685 -21.29 10.37 26.09
N ARG A 686 -21.88 11.26 26.90
CA ARG A 686 -22.38 10.94 28.25
C ARG A 686 -23.90 10.88 28.26
#